data_AF-A0A955BTE8-F1
#
_entry.id   AF-A0A955BTE8-F1
#
_cell.length_a   1.000
_cell.length_b   1.000
_cell.length_c   1.000
_cell.angle_alpha   90.00
_cell.angle_beta   90.00
_cell.angle_gamma   90.00
#
_symmetry.space_group_name_H-M   'P 1'
#
loop_
_entity.id
_entity.type
_entity.pdbx_description
1 polymer ?
#
loop_
_entity_poly.entity_id
_entity_poly.type
_entity_poly.pdbx_seq_one_letter_code
_entity_poly.pdbx_strand_id
1 'polypeptide(L)'
;MAIPHRPRNHGALSRGRRPVSHSLHVEHLEPRHLLAGDVFLINFQFDEVPTPDSYVRDVGALFGDRGNGLTYGWSSDHTDVSRDRGVDLDQRTDTLIHFHQNANWELQLPNGDYEVTVVVGDPGTNDGVHTVNVEGVSFFAAVPDGNTPLLATQVVTVADGRLTLDQGAAADKATRIDYIHVIGVPSAPNAAPAAPTVTEPAAEGQQVNPTDVHMEAVGFSDGDGNAHKSSDWEIWTTGASPELVWATIGIQGVERLHTHLGDGFFQNSHAGRLDLLPNTDYQLRVRFRDDAGSVSAYSVRNFHTTSATTTFPLQIEDVVASPAPAWDTVFGAPVELPDGTTILSPGDAIVAIDTDGNSSYPGGESPPNAVDGTLAKYLNFGEINSGFIVTPATGSSTVTGFQITTANDADERDPTAWQLFGTNSPVVSTDNSTGAGESWTLIDSGSVALPLARDTLGPLVAVTNTTAYTSYRMVFTGVRNSGAANSMQIGEIQFFADDAGPATPPSLRMETPDGTPLLRIDGDSAPGNLVTDSPTLPSHKPVRIVIDAGSRGLFLGQSDLTFTDETDNEHTIFLPEVDLAAGESLTLWAALDGATYFGTAGQTAPNFDSLARAAQLDLPFIALQSGFIVEEVAGGMQLPTNIAFVPNPGSAPGDPLFYVTELYGTIKVVTNDGTTSDYATGLLNFNPTGNFPGSGEQGLTGIVVDPATGDVIVSRVRDTDGQPGGAHHPQVVKFTSLDGGLTAATETVLLDMVGESQGQSHQISNVSIGPDGMLYVHNGDGFDASTALNLDSYRGKILRMTLDGQPLADNPFYNAGNGINSRDYVYAYGFRNPFGGAWRAADGTHYEVENGPSSDRFAKVNPGQSYQWDGSNASMFTNALYNWDPAHAPVNIAFVQPETFGGSGFPSQYWDQAFVSESGPTYGLGPQVLGKRIVGFQLDAQGNVTSGPETLVEYVGMGRGTVVGLAAGPDGLYFTELYKDVDAVTPIDAGARVFRVRYIGGNSADFTGDGFVDGADLSVWETNFGAPSGASRTTGDADADHDVDGADFLLWQRSYSPAPAAANEGLVAASSGSTASLVTAAASFESEPAAADSPDESLAAMPSVAAACDLLNHAMGTEHDGDAAELHDEFYADVSSHWRPRTATTETGFDAPSLNRAARPGHHAQQHDQATDAAGELEGIGRALRHLLRGRVR
;
A
#
# COMPACT_ATOMS: atom_id res chain seq x y z
N MET A 1 56.37 40.43 -45.13
CA MET A 1 56.67 41.78 -44.57
C MET A 1 56.89 41.65 -43.05
N ALA A 2 57.23 42.72 -42.34
CA ALA A 2 57.87 42.63 -41.02
C ALA A 2 56.91 42.62 -39.81
N ILE A 3 57.26 41.73 -38.86
CA ILE A 3 57.20 41.83 -37.37
C ILE A 3 57.16 43.27 -36.80
N PRO A 4 56.59 43.54 -35.59
CA PRO A 4 57.01 42.84 -34.36
C PRO A 4 56.02 42.63 -33.17
N HIS A 5 56.36 41.60 -32.35
CA HIS A 5 56.20 41.51 -30.87
C HIS A 5 54.78 41.31 -30.26
N ARG A 6 54.58 40.58 -29.14
CA ARG A 6 55.48 39.74 -28.30
C ARG A 6 54.69 38.56 -27.64
N PRO A 7 55.35 37.49 -27.11
CA PRO A 7 54.70 36.18 -26.90
C PRO A 7 54.78 35.62 -25.45
N ARG A 8 54.17 34.42 -25.24
CA ARG A 8 54.72 33.23 -24.52
C ARG A 8 53.61 32.16 -24.36
N ASN A 9 53.88 30.84 -24.28
CA ASN A 9 54.85 29.99 -24.99
C ASN A 9 54.44 28.51 -24.77
N HIS A 10 54.45 27.64 -25.80
CA HIS A 10 54.16 26.20 -25.61
C HIS A 10 55.37 25.42 -25.05
N GLY A 11 55.10 24.28 -24.40
CA GLY A 11 56.08 23.27 -24.01
C GLY A 11 55.45 22.17 -23.14
N ALA A 12 55.16 21.00 -23.72
CA ALA A 12 54.55 19.87 -23.01
C ALA A 12 55.60 19.01 -22.27
N LEU A 13 55.19 18.25 -21.24
CA LEU A 13 55.91 17.04 -20.78
C LEU A 13 55.07 16.14 -19.85
N SER A 14 55.24 14.82 -20.01
CA SER A 14 55.09 13.69 -19.06
C SER A 14 54.06 13.73 -17.91
N ARG A 15 53.24 12.68 -17.81
CA ARG A 15 52.47 12.31 -16.60
C ARG A 15 53.39 12.18 -15.38
N GLY A 16 53.00 12.79 -14.26
CA GLY A 16 53.65 12.64 -12.96
C GLY A 16 52.82 13.23 -11.82
N ARG A 17 51.79 12.52 -11.36
CA ARG A 17 51.01 12.96 -10.18
C ARG A 17 51.88 12.92 -8.93
N ARG A 18 52.20 14.11 -8.39
CA ARG A 18 52.51 14.32 -6.97
C ARG A 18 51.38 15.13 -6.35
N PRO A 19 50.94 14.84 -5.12
CA PRO A 19 49.98 15.69 -4.43
C PRO A 19 50.64 17.03 -4.05
N VAL A 20 49.87 18.12 -4.16
CA VAL A 20 50.22 19.43 -3.62
C VAL A 20 49.12 19.80 -2.63
N SER A 21 49.44 19.80 -1.35
CA SER A 21 48.50 20.11 -0.28
C SER A 21 48.05 21.57 -0.36
N HIS A 22 46.80 21.79 -0.72
CA HIS A 22 46.12 23.03 -0.31
C HIS A 22 45.74 22.86 1.15
N SER A 23 46.41 23.61 2.03
CA SER A 23 46.04 23.67 3.45
C SER A 23 44.71 24.41 3.54
N LEU A 24 43.61 23.68 3.73
CA LEU A 24 42.37 24.30 4.15
C LEU A 24 42.66 25.08 5.44
N HIS A 25 42.32 26.37 5.48
CA HIS A 25 42.01 26.98 6.76
C HIS A 25 40.66 26.38 7.17
N VAL A 26 40.72 25.32 7.99
CA VAL A 26 39.57 24.94 8.81
C VAL A 26 39.52 25.98 9.91
N GLU A 27 38.87 27.10 9.62
CA GLU A 27 38.37 27.98 10.66
C GLU A 27 37.52 27.11 11.59
N HIS A 28 37.75 27.23 12.89
CA HIS A 28 36.84 26.61 13.84
C HIS A 28 35.48 27.27 13.64
N LEU A 29 34.44 26.45 13.49
CA LEU A 29 33.09 26.91 13.80
C LEU A 29 33.14 27.40 15.24
N GLU A 30 32.95 28.70 15.43
CA GLU A 30 32.61 29.28 16.73
C GLU A 30 31.37 28.56 17.28
N PRO A 31 31.21 28.40 18.61
CA PRO A 31 29.97 27.92 19.18
C PRO A 31 28.80 28.76 18.65
N ARG A 32 27.65 28.14 18.31
CA ARG A 32 26.49 28.92 17.86
C ARG A 32 26.01 29.76 19.04
N HIS A 33 26.23 31.05 18.92
CA HIS A 33 25.73 32.09 19.79
C HIS A 33 24.50 32.68 19.11
N LEU A 34 23.31 32.58 19.73
CA LEU A 34 22.09 33.16 19.16
C LEU A 34 22.26 34.66 18.91
N LEU A 35 21.81 35.12 17.76
CA LEU A 35 21.76 36.53 17.39
C LEU A 35 20.31 37.05 17.50
N ALA A 36 20.14 38.35 17.33
CA ALA A 36 18.81 38.94 17.20
C ALA A 36 18.05 38.31 16.01
N GLY A 37 16.79 37.96 16.21
CA GLY A 37 15.97 37.25 15.22
C GLY A 37 16.17 35.74 15.12
N ASP A 38 17.16 35.15 15.80
CA ASP A 38 17.21 33.69 15.99
C ASP A 38 16.18 33.25 17.04
N VAL A 39 15.55 32.09 16.80
CA VAL A 39 14.54 31.45 17.66
C VAL A 39 15.09 30.12 18.16
N PHE A 40 14.81 29.75 19.40
CA PHE A 40 15.17 28.47 19.99
C PHE A 40 14.08 27.96 20.93
N LEU A 41 13.75 26.66 20.81
CA LEU A 41 12.64 25.99 21.49
C LEU A 41 13.19 24.79 22.27
N ILE A 42 12.85 24.67 23.55
CA ILE A 42 13.36 23.59 24.42
C ILE A 42 12.21 22.93 25.15
N ASN A 43 12.17 21.60 25.10
CA ASN A 43 11.20 20.77 25.80
C ASN A 43 11.85 20.07 27.00
N PHE A 44 11.24 20.13 28.19
CA PHE A 44 11.77 19.58 29.44
C PHE A 44 11.14 18.21 29.73
N GLN A 45 11.79 17.12 29.31
CA GLN A 45 11.13 15.83 29.14
C GLN A 45 11.86 14.65 29.77
N PHE A 46 11.19 13.50 29.81
CA PHE A 46 11.84 12.21 30.08
C PHE A 46 12.74 11.79 28.89
N ASP A 47 13.79 10.98 29.15
CA ASP A 47 14.78 10.64 28.10
C ASP A 47 14.32 9.52 27.15
N GLU A 48 13.29 8.76 27.54
CA GLU A 48 12.75 7.63 26.76
C GLU A 48 11.56 8.01 25.86
N VAL A 49 11.06 9.25 25.92
CA VAL A 49 9.94 9.72 25.08
C VAL A 49 10.41 10.53 23.86
N PRO A 50 9.62 10.60 22.76
CA PRO A 50 9.92 11.44 21.60
C PRO A 50 10.15 12.91 21.98
N THR A 51 10.93 13.63 21.18
CA THR A 51 11.08 15.08 21.31
C THR A 51 10.13 15.75 20.31
N PRO A 52 9.25 16.69 20.74
CA PRO A 52 8.35 17.39 19.83
C PRO A 52 9.09 18.11 18.70
N ASP A 53 8.55 18.10 17.49
CA ASP A 53 9.23 18.62 16.30
C ASP A 53 9.57 20.11 16.40
N SER A 54 10.75 20.46 15.88
CA SER A 54 11.44 21.76 16.06
C SER A 54 11.89 22.12 17.49
N TYR A 55 11.59 21.32 18.53
CA TYR A 55 12.16 21.49 19.86
C TYR A 55 13.45 20.68 20.02
N VAL A 56 14.30 21.07 20.97
CA VAL A 56 15.36 20.19 21.49
C VAL A 56 15.02 19.76 22.91
N ARG A 57 15.38 18.53 23.29
CA ARG A 57 15.17 18.05 24.66
C ARG A 57 16.19 18.60 25.65
N ASP A 58 15.72 18.93 26.84
CA ASP A 58 16.48 18.82 28.09
C ASP A 58 15.86 17.73 28.95
N VAL A 59 16.68 16.81 29.45
CA VAL A 59 16.23 15.61 30.19
C VAL A 59 16.58 15.64 31.67
N GLY A 60 16.91 16.82 32.20
CA GLY A 60 17.37 17.02 33.58
C GLY A 60 18.89 17.01 33.73
N ALA A 61 19.63 16.89 32.62
CA ALA A 61 21.08 16.73 32.65
C ALA A 61 21.80 18.04 33.04
N LEU A 62 22.95 17.90 33.73
CA LEU A 62 23.82 19.02 34.12
C LEU A 62 24.20 19.94 32.94
N PHE A 63 24.37 21.23 33.22
CA PHE A 63 24.75 22.26 32.24
C PHE A 63 26.00 21.87 31.44
N GLY A 64 25.88 21.81 30.11
CA GLY A 64 26.99 21.45 29.23
C GLY A 64 26.65 21.51 27.75
N ASP A 65 27.65 21.28 26.90
CA ASP A 65 27.49 21.12 25.45
C ASP A 65 26.61 19.90 25.15
N ARG A 66 25.57 20.11 24.34
CA ARG A 66 24.56 19.10 23.99
C ARG A 66 24.78 18.48 22.61
N GLY A 67 25.86 18.85 21.90
CA GLY A 67 26.21 18.30 20.58
C GLY A 67 25.37 18.86 19.41
N ASN A 68 24.18 19.40 19.67
CA ASN A 68 23.37 20.19 18.73
C ASN A 68 23.94 21.60 18.46
N GLY A 69 25.14 21.92 18.96
CA GLY A 69 25.82 23.20 18.80
C GLY A 69 25.51 24.23 19.88
N LEU A 70 24.70 23.87 20.88
CA LEU A 70 24.28 24.72 22.00
C LEU A 70 24.71 24.13 23.35
N THR A 71 24.78 24.98 24.36
CA THR A 71 25.24 24.63 25.72
C THR A 71 24.19 25.07 26.73
N TYR A 72 23.50 24.11 27.34
CA TYR A 72 22.43 24.35 28.30
C TYR A 72 22.33 23.23 29.33
N GLY A 73 21.49 23.43 30.35
CA GLY A 73 21.16 22.42 31.37
C GLY A 73 21.18 22.94 32.80
N TRP A 74 21.07 22.02 33.73
CA TRP A 74 20.80 22.30 35.15
C TRP A 74 22.08 22.47 35.99
N SER A 75 22.00 23.25 37.06
CA SER A 75 23.10 23.45 38.02
C SER A 75 23.32 22.27 38.98
N SER A 76 22.33 21.38 39.09
CA SER A 76 22.40 20.05 39.70
C SER A 76 21.69 19.03 38.81
N ASP A 77 21.92 17.74 39.00
CA ASP A 77 21.19 16.71 38.25
C ASP A 77 19.68 16.76 38.56
N HIS A 78 18.85 16.60 37.54
CA HIS A 78 17.38 16.59 37.57
C HIS A 78 16.80 15.37 36.82
N THR A 79 17.63 14.40 36.43
CA THR A 79 17.17 13.18 35.74
C THR A 79 16.27 12.29 36.60
N ASP A 80 16.24 12.45 37.93
CA ASP A 80 15.25 11.79 38.81
C ASP A 80 13.88 12.48 38.82
N VAL A 81 13.76 13.67 38.22
CA VAL A 81 12.57 14.56 38.25
C VAL A 81 12.05 14.98 36.89
N SER A 82 12.64 14.53 35.80
CA SER A 82 11.96 14.48 34.50
C SER A 82 10.79 13.50 34.54
N ARG A 83 9.68 13.89 33.92
CA ARG A 83 8.44 13.11 33.84
C ARG A 83 7.91 13.14 32.42
N ASP A 84 7.34 12.00 32.08
CA ASP A 84 6.21 11.90 31.18
C ASP A 84 4.99 11.57 32.07
N ARG A 85 3.78 11.95 31.65
CA ARG A 85 2.55 11.70 32.41
C ARG A 85 1.66 10.66 31.74
N GLY A 86 1.65 10.58 30.41
CA GLY A 86 0.72 9.73 29.64
C GLY A 86 -0.73 10.16 29.80
N VAL A 87 -1.01 11.46 29.93
CA VAL A 87 -2.34 12.02 30.24
C VAL A 87 -2.80 13.06 29.20
N ASP A 88 -1.90 13.91 28.75
CA ASP A 88 -2.08 14.90 27.69
C ASP A 88 -1.45 14.37 26.37
N LEU A 89 -2.06 14.69 25.23
CA LEU A 89 -1.55 14.29 23.91
C LEU A 89 -0.50 15.27 23.38
N ASP A 90 -0.45 16.49 23.91
CA ASP A 90 0.64 17.42 23.64
C ASP A 90 1.83 17.05 24.53
N GLN A 91 2.80 16.32 23.97
CA GLN A 91 4.01 15.92 24.71
C GLN A 91 4.84 17.11 25.20
N ARG A 92 4.54 18.37 24.80
CA ARG A 92 5.17 19.56 25.39
C ARG A 92 4.58 19.95 26.75
N THR A 93 3.40 19.45 27.10
CA THR A 93 2.70 19.73 28.37
C THR A 93 2.37 18.47 29.16
N ASP A 94 2.43 17.29 28.53
CA ASP A 94 2.47 15.99 29.22
C ASP A 94 3.85 15.69 29.83
N THR A 95 4.92 16.18 29.21
CA THR A 95 6.30 16.04 29.72
C THR A 95 6.75 17.30 30.44
N LEU A 96 7.48 17.11 31.54
CA LEU A 96 7.90 18.19 32.45
C LEU A 96 9.13 17.80 33.28
N ILE A 97 9.82 18.81 33.83
CA ILE A 97 10.84 18.63 34.87
C ILE A 97 10.47 19.41 36.13
N HIS A 98 10.49 18.75 37.30
CA HIS A 98 10.32 19.45 38.57
C HIS A 98 11.63 20.14 38.98
N PHE A 99 11.63 21.45 39.26
CA PHE A 99 12.80 22.15 39.78
C PHE A 99 13.22 21.63 41.16
N HIS A 100 14.54 21.55 41.41
CA HIS A 100 15.09 21.41 42.74
C HIS A 100 15.27 22.74 43.48
N GLN A 101 15.12 22.74 44.81
CA GLN A 101 15.23 23.96 45.59
C GLN A 101 16.65 24.56 45.55
N ASN A 102 16.74 25.83 45.17
CA ASN A 102 17.99 26.57 44.91
C ASN A 102 18.79 26.05 43.70
N ALA A 103 18.18 25.23 42.82
CA ALA A 103 18.75 24.93 41.52
C ALA A 103 18.30 25.95 40.47
N ASN A 104 19.19 26.17 39.51
CA ASN A 104 18.95 26.98 38.32
C ASN A 104 19.04 26.06 37.10
N TRP A 105 18.34 26.43 36.04
CA TRP A 105 18.63 25.97 34.68
C TRP A 105 19.24 27.13 33.88
N GLU A 106 20.21 26.85 33.02
CA GLU A 106 20.96 27.86 32.28
C GLU A 106 21.11 27.50 30.78
N LEU A 107 21.14 28.52 29.91
CA LEU A 107 21.47 28.41 28.49
C LEU A 107 22.51 29.48 28.12
N GLN A 108 23.61 29.08 27.46
CA GLN A 108 24.66 30.02 27.05
C GLN A 108 24.22 30.90 25.87
N LEU A 109 24.08 32.20 26.10
CA LEU A 109 23.67 33.22 25.12
C LEU A 109 24.61 34.43 25.15
N PRO A 110 24.79 35.18 24.06
CA PRO A 110 25.39 36.52 24.11
C PRO A 110 24.64 37.46 25.05
N ASN A 111 25.35 38.42 25.65
CA ASN A 111 24.73 39.54 26.34
C ASN A 111 23.84 40.33 25.36
N GLY A 112 22.57 40.50 25.72
CA GLY A 112 21.55 41.11 24.87
C GLY A 112 20.16 40.99 25.50
N ASP A 113 19.17 41.58 24.85
CA ASP A 113 17.77 41.42 25.23
C ASP A 113 17.16 40.22 24.49
N TYR A 114 16.35 39.42 25.18
CA TYR A 114 15.67 38.24 24.65
C TYR A 114 14.21 38.26 25.06
N GLU A 115 13.31 37.99 24.11
CA GLU A 115 11.92 37.63 24.42
C GLU A 115 11.92 36.17 24.80
N VAL A 116 11.48 35.87 26.03
CA VAL A 116 11.44 34.52 26.57
C VAL A 116 10.00 34.21 26.94
N THR A 117 9.52 33.04 26.50
CA THR A 117 8.27 32.42 26.97
C THR A 117 8.63 31.26 27.89
N VAL A 118 8.00 31.18 29.06
CA VAL A 118 8.09 30.04 29.97
C VAL A 118 6.70 29.44 30.19
N VAL A 119 6.61 28.12 30.14
CA VAL A 119 5.38 27.36 30.41
C VAL A 119 5.60 26.39 31.58
N VAL A 120 4.62 26.37 32.49
CA VAL A 120 4.63 25.57 33.72
C VAL A 120 3.27 24.91 33.98
N GLY A 121 3.27 23.62 34.32
CA GLY A 121 2.07 22.86 34.63
C GLY A 121 2.38 21.43 35.08
N ASP A 122 1.34 20.66 35.38
CA ASP A 122 1.41 19.20 35.56
C ASP A 122 0.02 18.59 35.31
N PRO A 123 -0.24 17.95 34.15
CA PRO A 123 -1.56 17.37 33.87
C PRO A 123 -1.90 16.20 34.81
N GLY A 124 -0.90 15.61 35.48
CA GLY A 124 -1.08 14.55 36.47
C GLY A 124 -1.34 15.03 37.91
N THR A 125 -0.92 16.24 38.30
CA THR A 125 -1.13 16.76 39.68
C THR A 125 -1.33 18.27 39.75
N ASN A 126 -2.24 18.73 40.61
CA ASN A 126 -2.53 20.15 40.83
C ASN A 126 -2.24 20.61 42.28
N ASP A 127 -1.19 20.05 42.89
CA ASP A 127 -0.79 20.32 44.29
C ASP A 127 0.34 21.35 44.43
N GLY A 128 0.91 21.82 43.31
CA GLY A 128 2.04 22.75 43.25
C GLY A 128 1.67 24.22 43.45
N VAL A 129 2.72 25.04 43.58
CA VAL A 129 2.64 26.51 43.52
C VAL A 129 3.89 26.99 42.79
N HIS A 130 3.72 27.39 41.54
CA HIS A 130 4.80 27.77 40.65
C HIS A 130 5.35 29.16 41.02
N THR A 131 6.68 29.25 41.14
CA THR A 131 7.41 30.51 41.02
C THR A 131 8.59 30.32 40.08
N VAL A 132 8.69 31.14 39.04
CA VAL A 132 9.84 31.18 38.13
C VAL A 132 10.33 32.61 38.00
N ASN A 133 11.64 32.80 38.10
CA ASN A 133 12.33 34.00 37.62
C ASN A 133 13.20 33.65 36.41
N VAL A 134 13.38 34.63 35.51
CA VAL A 134 14.27 34.58 34.35
C VAL A 134 15.15 35.84 34.41
N GLU A 135 16.48 35.70 34.49
CA GLU A 135 17.40 36.82 34.79
C GLU A 135 16.99 37.65 36.02
N GLY A 136 16.36 37.00 37.02
CA GLY A 136 15.80 37.66 38.21
C GLY A 136 14.50 38.46 37.98
N VAL A 137 13.95 38.45 36.77
CA VAL A 137 12.61 38.96 36.45
C VAL A 137 11.57 37.88 36.74
N SER A 138 10.62 38.15 37.64
CA SER A 138 9.54 37.22 37.98
C SER A 138 8.60 37.01 36.79
N PHE A 139 8.44 35.76 36.37
CA PHE A 139 7.42 35.33 35.39
C PHE A 139 6.17 34.85 36.13
N PHE A 140 6.33 33.98 37.13
CA PHE A 140 5.24 33.47 37.96
C PHE A 140 5.48 33.81 39.44
N ALA A 141 4.51 34.49 40.06
CA ALA A 141 4.62 35.02 41.41
C ALA A 141 3.68 34.28 42.39
N ALA A 142 4.02 33.01 42.67
CA ALA A 142 3.28 32.07 43.52
C ALA A 142 1.88 31.76 42.98
N VAL A 143 1.85 31.31 41.73
CA VAL A 143 0.61 30.92 41.03
C VAL A 143 0.31 29.45 41.35
N PRO A 144 -0.89 29.09 41.82
CA PRO A 144 -1.25 27.68 42.06
C PRO A 144 -1.17 26.86 40.78
N ASP A 145 -0.81 25.59 40.91
CA ASP A 145 -0.85 24.63 39.81
C ASP A 145 -2.29 24.22 39.45
N GLY A 146 -2.50 23.67 38.26
CA GLY A 146 -3.83 23.34 37.75
C GLY A 146 -3.82 22.52 36.47
N ASN A 147 -4.98 21.96 36.12
CA ASN A 147 -5.21 21.11 34.95
C ASN A 147 -5.13 21.86 33.58
N THR A 148 -4.34 22.92 33.49
CA THR A 148 -4.12 23.71 32.27
C THR A 148 -2.78 24.43 32.41
N PRO A 149 -1.84 24.26 31.46
CA PRO A 149 -0.51 24.85 31.55
C PRO A 149 -0.57 26.39 31.58
N LEU A 150 0.32 27.00 32.36
CA LEU A 150 0.41 28.43 32.55
C LEU A 150 1.59 28.98 31.77
N LEU A 151 1.35 29.90 30.84
CA LEU A 151 2.38 30.54 30.02
C LEU A 151 2.58 32.02 30.38
N ALA A 152 3.83 32.47 30.33
CA ALA A 152 4.19 33.88 30.48
C ALA A 152 5.34 34.24 29.55
N THR A 153 5.22 35.39 28.85
CA THR A 153 6.22 35.90 27.92
C THR A 153 6.66 37.30 28.35
N GLN A 154 7.97 37.53 28.50
CA GLN A 154 8.56 38.84 28.81
C GLN A 154 9.93 39.00 28.13
N VAL A 155 10.34 40.25 27.92
CA VAL A 155 11.72 40.57 27.50
C VAL A 155 12.63 40.66 28.73
N VAL A 156 13.78 39.99 28.67
CA VAL A 156 14.81 39.93 29.71
C VAL A 156 16.20 40.25 29.15
N THR A 157 17.08 40.85 29.96
CA THR A 157 18.44 41.25 29.55
C THR A 157 19.47 40.29 30.11
N VAL A 158 20.08 39.46 29.25
CA VAL A 158 21.22 38.60 29.63
C VAL A 158 22.46 39.45 29.82
N ALA A 159 23.09 39.33 30.99
CA ALA A 159 24.17 40.24 31.42
C ALA A 159 25.55 39.59 31.65
N ASP A 160 25.64 38.26 31.73
CA ASP A 160 26.89 37.55 32.05
C ASP A 160 27.30 36.45 31.03
N GLY A 161 26.48 36.24 30.01
CA GLY A 161 26.66 35.20 28.98
C GLY A 161 25.73 33.99 29.15
N ARG A 162 24.75 34.04 30.05
CA ARG A 162 23.76 32.97 30.27
C ARG A 162 22.35 33.53 30.45
N LEU A 163 21.36 32.88 29.86
CA LEU A 163 19.98 33.00 30.28
C LEU A 163 19.76 32.05 31.46
N THR A 164 19.40 32.60 32.62
CA THR A 164 19.29 31.87 33.89
C THR A 164 17.84 31.83 34.36
N LEU A 165 17.33 30.62 34.58
CA LEU A 165 16.01 30.34 35.13
C LEU A 165 16.15 29.80 36.56
N ASP A 166 15.39 30.33 37.52
CA ASP A 166 15.35 29.84 38.90
C ASP A 166 13.92 29.69 39.44
N GLN A 167 13.71 28.71 40.33
CA GLN A 167 12.40 28.43 40.96
C GLN A 167 12.04 29.37 42.13
N GLY A 168 12.66 30.55 42.22
CA GLY A 168 12.33 31.63 43.15
C GLY A 168 12.16 31.20 44.61
N ALA A 169 10.92 31.31 45.10
CA ALA A 169 10.55 31.08 46.50
C ALA A 169 9.73 29.79 46.71
N ALA A 170 9.56 28.96 45.68
CA ALA A 170 8.84 27.71 45.77
C ALA A 170 9.55 26.70 46.71
N ALA A 171 8.81 25.67 47.10
CA ALA A 171 9.39 24.49 47.73
C ALA A 171 10.16 23.62 46.71
N ASP A 172 10.93 22.66 47.18
CA ASP A 172 11.54 21.62 46.32
C ASP A 172 10.44 20.89 45.52
N LYS A 173 10.64 20.75 44.21
CA LYS A 173 9.75 20.01 43.28
C LYS A 173 8.31 20.57 43.14
N ALA A 174 8.08 21.80 43.61
CA ALA A 174 6.77 22.48 43.60
C ALA A 174 6.56 23.41 42.39
N THR A 175 7.62 23.74 41.66
CA THR A 175 7.54 24.31 40.30
C THR A 175 7.90 23.21 39.31
N ARG A 176 7.08 23.05 38.28
CA ARG A 176 7.28 22.12 37.16
C ARG A 176 7.41 22.98 35.89
N ILE A 177 8.34 22.65 35.01
CA ILE A 177 8.57 23.38 33.77
C ILE A 177 8.44 22.42 32.60
N ASP A 178 7.74 22.88 31.56
CA ASP A 178 7.23 22.01 30.50
C ASP A 178 8.02 22.31 29.21
N TYR A 179 7.97 23.58 28.75
CA TYR A 179 8.83 24.09 27.69
C TYR A 179 9.18 25.57 27.85
N ILE A 180 10.23 26.00 27.13
CA ILE A 180 10.54 27.42 26.91
C ILE A 180 10.75 27.76 25.44
N HIS A 181 10.47 29.01 25.10
CA HIS A 181 10.90 29.64 23.85
C HIS A 181 11.86 30.79 24.18
N VAL A 182 12.92 30.93 23.41
CA VAL A 182 13.93 32.00 23.55
C VAL A 182 14.16 32.64 22.18
N ILE A 183 13.93 33.94 22.08
CA ILE A 183 13.98 34.70 20.83
C ILE A 183 14.88 35.93 21.01
N GLY A 184 15.91 36.08 20.18
CA GLY A 184 16.83 37.23 20.27
C GLY A 184 16.17 38.54 19.82
N VAL A 185 16.29 39.61 20.61
CA VAL A 185 15.71 40.94 20.33
C VAL A 185 16.79 41.92 19.82
N PRO A 186 16.52 42.76 18.82
CA PRO A 186 17.47 43.77 18.34
C PRO A 186 17.97 44.72 19.45
N SER A 187 19.29 44.82 19.62
CA SER A 187 19.94 45.72 20.59
C SER A 187 19.97 47.20 20.15
N ALA A 188 19.10 47.60 19.23
CA ALA A 188 19.03 48.93 18.64
C ALA A 188 17.59 49.21 18.12
N PRO A 189 17.19 50.49 17.93
CA PRO A 189 15.90 50.80 17.32
C PRO A 189 15.90 50.39 15.84
N ASN A 190 15.20 49.30 15.54
CA ASN A 190 14.98 48.77 14.20
C ASN A 190 13.60 49.20 13.68
N ALA A 191 13.40 49.24 12.35
CA ALA A 191 12.06 49.27 11.77
C ALA A 191 11.34 47.93 12.03
N ALA A 192 10.14 47.78 11.45
CA ALA A 192 9.47 46.49 11.35
C ALA A 192 9.06 46.30 9.89
N PRO A 193 9.27 45.11 9.30
CA PRO A 193 8.89 44.85 7.93
C PRO A 193 7.37 44.98 7.74
N ALA A 194 6.97 45.27 6.50
CA ALA A 194 5.56 45.33 6.12
C ALA A 194 4.88 43.97 6.36
N ALA A 195 3.59 44.00 6.69
CA ALA A 195 2.79 42.79 6.81
C ALA A 195 2.73 42.06 5.45
N PRO A 196 2.90 40.72 5.42
CA PRO A 196 2.96 39.95 4.19
C PRO A 196 1.62 39.94 3.43
N THR A 197 1.62 39.55 2.17
CA THR A 197 0.39 39.27 1.42
C THR A 197 0.18 37.76 1.34
N VAL A 198 -0.88 37.25 1.97
CA VAL A 198 -1.28 35.83 1.86
C VAL A 198 -1.79 35.58 0.43
N THR A 199 -1.10 34.71 -0.29
CA THR A 199 -1.42 34.27 -1.65
C THR A 199 -2.15 32.93 -1.67
N GLU A 200 -1.86 32.01 -0.74
CA GLU A 200 -2.72 30.85 -0.46
C GLU A 200 -3.03 30.70 1.05
N PRO A 201 -4.30 30.45 1.45
CA PRO A 201 -5.50 30.38 0.62
C PRO A 201 -5.79 31.69 -0.14
N ALA A 202 -6.03 31.63 -1.45
CA ALA A 202 -6.20 32.80 -2.32
C ALA A 202 -7.44 33.64 -2.01
N ALA A 203 -8.53 33.00 -1.56
CA ALA A 203 -9.81 33.65 -1.31
C ALA A 203 -10.27 33.57 0.14
N GLU A 204 -10.93 34.64 0.60
CA GLU A 204 -11.53 34.71 1.94
C GLU A 204 -12.70 33.72 2.05
N GLY A 205 -12.59 32.75 2.96
CA GLY A 205 -13.56 31.64 3.08
C GLY A 205 -13.38 30.54 2.04
N GLN A 206 -12.19 30.41 1.42
CA GLN A 206 -11.85 29.31 0.52
C GLN A 206 -12.03 27.96 1.21
N GLN A 207 -12.58 27.00 0.47
CA GLN A 207 -12.67 25.61 0.89
C GLN A 207 -11.33 24.91 0.61
N VAL A 208 -10.80 24.20 1.62
CA VAL A 208 -9.53 23.46 1.58
C VAL A 208 -9.71 22.03 2.09
N ASN A 209 -8.73 21.17 1.82
CA ASN A 209 -8.68 19.82 2.37
C ASN A 209 -8.26 19.91 3.85
N PRO A 210 -8.93 19.23 4.81
CA PRO A 210 -8.46 19.16 6.20
C PRO A 210 -7.04 18.56 6.37
N THR A 211 -6.61 17.68 5.45
CA THR A 211 -5.30 17.01 5.49
C THR A 211 -4.21 17.73 4.70
N ASP A 212 -4.59 18.58 3.75
CA ASP A 212 -3.68 19.34 2.87
C ASP A 212 -4.11 20.80 2.80
N VAL A 213 -3.36 21.67 3.48
CA VAL A 213 -3.58 23.11 3.52
C VAL A 213 -2.33 23.81 3.02
N HIS A 214 -2.34 24.15 1.74
CA HIS A 214 -1.36 24.96 1.06
C HIS A 214 -1.35 26.39 1.63
N MET A 215 -0.23 26.85 2.21
CA MET A 215 -0.12 28.16 2.86
C MET A 215 1.04 28.97 2.26
N GLU A 216 0.72 29.96 1.42
CA GLU A 216 1.73 30.80 0.74
C GLU A 216 1.54 32.29 1.07
N ALA A 217 2.65 33.00 1.27
CA ALA A 217 2.66 34.43 1.56
C ALA A 217 3.92 35.12 1.04
N VAL A 218 3.74 36.29 0.42
CA VAL A 218 4.78 37.01 -0.33
C VAL A 218 4.86 38.51 0.03
N GLY A 219 5.81 39.22 -0.57
CA GLY A 219 5.86 40.69 -0.56
C GLY A 219 6.69 41.32 0.56
N PHE A 220 7.75 40.64 1.04
CA PHE A 220 8.65 41.21 2.05
C PHE A 220 9.20 42.57 1.60
N SER A 221 9.07 43.57 2.48
CA SER A 221 9.68 44.89 2.31
C SER A 221 9.88 45.55 3.67
N ASP A 222 11.00 46.26 3.83
CA ASP A 222 11.38 46.90 5.08
C ASP A 222 11.90 48.34 4.86
N GLY A 223 11.81 49.18 5.90
CA GLY A 223 11.97 50.63 5.82
C GLY A 223 13.41 51.15 5.93
N ASP A 224 14.29 50.40 6.59
CA ASP A 224 15.73 50.70 6.75
C ASP A 224 16.63 49.73 5.97
N GLY A 225 16.12 48.56 5.58
CA GLY A 225 16.66 47.72 4.50
C GLY A 225 17.23 46.37 4.92
N ASN A 226 16.76 45.83 6.05
CA ASN A 226 17.06 44.47 6.50
C ASN A 226 16.53 43.42 5.50
N ALA A 227 17.02 42.19 5.59
CA ALA A 227 16.59 41.07 4.75
C ALA A 227 15.52 40.22 5.45
N HIS A 228 14.67 39.55 4.67
CA HIS A 228 13.79 38.51 5.20
C HIS A 228 14.67 37.40 5.80
N LYS A 229 14.48 37.12 7.09
CA LYS A 229 15.17 36.05 7.84
C LYS A 229 14.28 34.82 7.85
N SER A 230 13.14 34.92 8.51
CA SER A 230 12.20 33.84 8.80
C SER A 230 10.76 34.33 8.81
N SER A 231 9.81 33.41 9.00
CA SER A 231 8.39 33.73 9.20
C SER A 231 7.83 32.99 10.41
N ASP A 232 6.75 33.52 10.97
CA ASP A 232 5.95 32.83 11.98
C ASP A 232 4.54 32.63 11.39
N TRP A 233 4.08 31.37 11.37
CA TRP A 233 2.79 30.94 10.82
C TRP A 233 1.92 30.30 11.91
N GLU A 234 0.61 30.54 11.85
CA GLU A 234 -0.36 30.14 12.85
C GLU A 234 -1.72 29.79 12.21
N ILE A 235 -2.35 28.69 12.61
CA ILE A 235 -3.77 28.41 12.32
C ILE A 235 -4.56 28.46 13.61
N TRP A 236 -5.60 29.28 13.63
CA TRP A 236 -6.53 29.43 14.75
C TRP A 236 -7.92 28.90 14.41
N THR A 237 -8.61 28.30 15.38
CA THR A 237 -10.07 28.13 15.27
C THR A 237 -10.78 29.48 15.30
N THR A 238 -11.95 29.57 14.69
CA THR A 238 -12.80 30.76 14.76
C THR A 238 -13.94 30.59 15.77
N GLY A 239 -14.59 31.71 16.16
CA GLY A 239 -15.78 31.69 17.02
C GLY A 239 -15.61 32.46 18.33
N ALA A 240 -16.32 32.00 19.37
CA ALA A 240 -16.45 32.73 20.64
C ALA A 240 -15.27 32.53 21.62
N SER A 241 -14.37 31.59 21.36
CA SER A 241 -13.17 31.31 22.14
C SER A 241 -12.10 30.73 21.21
N PRO A 242 -11.49 31.55 20.34
CA PRO A 242 -10.52 31.09 19.36
C PRO A 242 -9.22 30.64 20.04
N GLU A 243 -8.68 29.53 19.59
CA GLU A 243 -7.44 28.90 20.08
C GLU A 243 -6.46 28.67 18.92
N LEU A 244 -5.15 28.75 19.22
CA LEU A 244 -4.08 28.43 18.28
C LEU A 244 -3.92 26.91 18.22
N VAL A 245 -4.26 26.30 17.09
CA VAL A 245 -4.32 24.82 16.96
C VAL A 245 -3.19 24.22 16.13
N TRP A 246 -2.50 25.02 15.32
CA TRP A 246 -1.27 24.64 14.63
C TRP A 246 -0.34 25.85 14.50
N ALA A 247 0.97 25.65 14.57
CA ALA A 247 1.95 26.70 14.32
C ALA A 247 3.31 26.19 13.84
N THR A 248 4.05 27.05 13.13
CA THR A 248 5.50 26.95 12.97
C THR A 248 6.14 28.33 13.11
N ILE A 249 7.18 28.45 13.94
CA ILE A 249 7.70 29.73 14.44
C ILE A 249 9.18 29.87 14.10
N GLY A 250 9.56 30.97 13.45
CA GLY A 250 10.94 31.21 13.03
C GLY A 250 11.42 30.34 11.86
N ILE A 251 10.50 29.78 11.05
CA ILE A 251 10.83 28.91 9.91
C ILE A 251 11.58 29.70 8.82
N GLN A 252 12.57 29.07 8.17
CA GLN A 252 13.56 29.72 7.28
C GLN A 252 13.45 29.17 5.84
N GLY A 253 14.56 29.10 5.10
CA GLY A 253 14.62 28.46 3.76
C GLY A 253 13.65 29.03 2.71
N VAL A 254 12.95 28.13 2.01
CA VAL A 254 11.80 28.44 1.13
C VAL A 254 10.52 28.53 1.98
N GLU A 255 10.49 27.78 3.07
CA GLU A 255 9.37 27.46 3.94
C GLU A 255 8.82 28.69 4.70
N ARG A 256 9.65 29.73 4.80
CA ARG A 256 9.25 31.08 5.25
C ARG A 256 8.32 31.83 4.29
N LEU A 257 8.15 31.38 3.05
CA LEU A 257 7.20 31.93 2.08
C LEU A 257 6.08 30.94 1.75
N HIS A 258 6.36 29.64 1.76
CA HIS A 258 5.41 28.59 1.41
C HIS A 258 5.51 27.38 2.35
N THR A 259 4.44 27.00 3.04
CA THR A 259 4.48 25.96 4.08
C THR A 259 3.23 25.07 4.09
N HIS A 260 3.37 23.88 4.66
CA HIS A 260 2.32 22.87 4.82
C HIS A 260 2.17 22.46 6.31
N LEU A 261 1.11 21.71 6.62
CA LEU A 261 0.81 21.24 7.98
C LEU A 261 1.93 20.38 8.60
N GLY A 262 2.77 19.72 7.79
CA GLY A 262 3.93 18.96 8.27
C GLY A 262 5.13 19.79 8.73
N ASP A 263 5.20 21.09 8.40
CA ASP A 263 6.33 21.97 8.76
C ASP A 263 6.21 22.55 10.19
N GLY A 264 5.16 22.16 10.92
CA GLY A 264 4.77 22.72 12.20
C GLY A 264 4.05 21.70 13.08
N PHE A 265 3.69 22.13 14.29
CA PHE A 265 3.08 21.27 15.30
C PHE A 265 1.61 21.63 15.53
N PHE A 266 0.75 20.61 15.61
CA PHE A 266 -0.59 20.74 16.14
C PHE A 266 -0.59 20.79 17.67
N GLN A 267 -1.55 21.52 18.25
CA GLN A 267 -1.60 21.78 19.69
C GLN A 267 -3.01 22.15 20.20
N ASN A 268 -3.16 22.28 21.53
CA ASN A 268 -4.45 22.49 22.21
C ASN A 268 -5.47 21.42 21.77
N SER A 269 -6.68 21.80 21.31
CA SER A 269 -7.70 20.84 20.88
C SER A 269 -7.32 19.94 19.69
N HIS A 270 -6.19 20.23 19.02
CA HIS A 270 -5.67 19.43 17.90
C HIS A 270 -4.36 18.70 18.23
N ALA A 271 -3.87 18.76 19.47
CA ALA A 271 -2.64 18.06 19.86
C ALA A 271 -2.67 16.56 19.49
N GLY A 272 -1.57 16.07 18.90
CA GLY A 272 -1.46 14.69 18.41
C GLY A 272 -2.16 14.40 17.07
N ARG A 273 -2.74 15.42 16.40
CA ARG A 273 -3.25 15.30 15.01
C ARG A 273 -2.16 15.50 13.96
N LEU A 274 -2.47 15.08 12.74
CA LEU A 274 -1.75 15.41 11.51
C LEU A 274 -2.58 16.28 10.56
N ASP A 275 -3.84 16.56 10.93
CA ASP A 275 -4.90 17.14 10.13
C ASP A 275 -5.70 18.20 10.93
N LEU A 276 -6.36 19.11 10.21
CA LEU A 276 -7.41 19.95 10.78
C LEU A 276 -8.73 19.19 10.87
N LEU A 277 -9.62 19.59 11.78
CA LEU A 277 -10.98 19.02 11.83
C LEU A 277 -11.73 19.33 10.52
N PRO A 278 -12.51 18.39 9.96
CA PRO A 278 -13.33 18.64 8.78
C PRO A 278 -14.51 19.59 9.08
N ASN A 279 -15.07 20.20 8.03
CA ASN A 279 -16.24 21.10 8.05
C ASN A 279 -16.12 22.27 9.05
N THR A 280 -14.92 22.82 9.24
CA THR A 280 -14.59 23.76 10.32
C THR A 280 -13.99 25.07 9.79
N ASP A 281 -14.44 26.19 10.36
CA ASP A 281 -13.96 27.55 10.01
C ASP A 281 -12.67 27.91 10.78
N TYR A 282 -11.59 28.13 10.05
CA TYR A 282 -10.25 28.45 10.55
C TYR A 282 -9.75 29.83 10.08
N GLN A 283 -8.68 30.28 10.74
CA GLN A 283 -7.99 31.52 10.46
C GLN A 283 -6.48 31.29 10.38
N LEU A 284 -5.94 31.33 9.17
CA LEU A 284 -4.49 31.43 8.94
C LEU A 284 -4.02 32.83 9.34
N ARG A 285 -2.87 32.89 10.01
CA ARG A 285 -2.10 34.12 10.23
C ARG A 285 -0.63 33.89 9.89
N VAL A 286 0.00 34.91 9.35
CA VAL A 286 1.43 34.90 9.04
C VAL A 286 2.05 36.27 9.24
N ARG A 287 3.27 36.30 9.78
CA ARG A 287 4.11 37.50 9.87
C ARG A 287 5.54 37.19 9.45
N PHE A 288 6.20 38.18 8.87
CA PHE A 288 7.60 38.07 8.46
C PHE A 288 8.53 38.65 9.53
N ARG A 289 9.72 38.05 9.66
CA ARG A 289 10.80 38.48 10.55
C ARG A 289 12.03 38.89 9.74
N ASP A 290 12.65 40.00 10.10
CA ASP A 290 13.88 40.47 9.45
C ASP A 290 15.16 39.91 10.12
N ASP A 291 16.32 40.11 9.48
CA ASP A 291 17.63 39.66 9.98
C ASP A 291 18.25 40.56 11.06
N ALA A 292 17.52 41.58 11.52
CA ALA A 292 17.77 42.31 12.76
C ALA A 292 16.87 41.85 13.92
N GLY A 293 15.82 41.05 13.65
CA GLY A 293 14.93 40.43 14.62
C GLY A 293 13.57 41.10 14.84
N SER A 294 13.22 42.16 14.10
CA SER A 294 11.85 42.70 14.15
C SER A 294 10.87 41.81 13.41
N VAL A 295 9.60 41.87 13.81
CA VAL A 295 8.48 41.18 13.15
C VAL A 295 7.46 42.16 12.58
N SER A 296 6.87 41.81 11.45
CA SER A 296 5.72 42.52 10.90
C SER A 296 4.48 42.36 11.79
N ALA A 297 3.46 43.17 11.55
CA ALA A 297 2.11 42.77 11.93
C ALA A 297 1.70 41.49 11.19
N TYR A 298 0.83 40.68 11.80
CA TYR A 298 0.24 39.53 11.10
C TYR A 298 -0.70 39.99 9.99
N SER A 299 -0.59 39.35 8.83
CA SER A 299 -1.69 39.25 7.87
C SER A 299 -2.53 38.01 8.17
N VAL A 300 -3.78 38.05 7.72
CA VAL A 300 -4.83 37.11 8.15
C VAL A 300 -5.67 36.69 6.95
N ARG A 301 -6.02 35.40 6.89
CA ARG A 301 -6.91 34.79 5.90
C ARG A 301 -7.83 33.79 6.61
N ASN A 302 -9.15 33.96 6.52
CA ASN A 302 -10.08 32.93 6.98
C ASN A 302 -10.33 31.90 5.86
N PHE A 303 -10.48 30.63 6.23
CA PHE A 303 -10.74 29.51 5.32
C PHE A 303 -11.64 28.45 5.99
N HIS A 304 -12.17 27.51 5.22
CA HIS A 304 -13.06 26.45 5.70
C HIS A 304 -12.52 25.08 5.27
N THR A 305 -12.30 24.16 6.20
CA THR A 305 -12.02 22.77 5.85
C THR A 305 -13.29 22.08 5.36
N THR A 306 -13.18 21.24 4.34
CA THR A 306 -14.30 20.45 3.81
C THR A 306 -14.53 19.15 4.61
N SER A 307 -15.35 18.22 4.12
CA SER A 307 -15.41 16.87 4.71
C SER A 307 -14.07 16.16 4.48
N ALA A 308 -13.67 15.27 5.39
CA ALA A 308 -12.56 14.34 5.13
C ALA A 308 -12.84 13.45 3.90
N THR A 309 -14.12 13.28 3.56
CA THR A 309 -14.62 12.56 2.39
C THR A 309 -14.89 13.47 1.16
N THR A 310 -14.37 14.69 1.12
CA THR A 310 -14.56 15.59 -0.03
C THR A 310 -13.43 15.39 -1.04
N THR A 311 -13.74 14.76 -2.16
CA THR A 311 -12.82 14.61 -3.29
C THR A 311 -12.39 15.97 -3.83
N PHE A 312 -11.07 16.22 -3.86
CA PHE A 312 -10.46 17.39 -4.50
C PHE A 312 -9.90 17.01 -5.87
N PRO A 313 -9.81 17.96 -6.83
CA PRO A 313 -9.12 17.71 -8.09
C PRO A 313 -7.61 17.73 -7.92
N LEU A 314 -6.92 16.85 -8.66
CA LEU A 314 -5.50 16.98 -8.92
C LEU A 314 -5.25 18.27 -9.72
N GLN A 315 -4.34 19.13 -9.27
CA GLN A 315 -4.01 20.40 -9.93
C GLN A 315 -2.49 20.58 -10.05
N ILE A 316 -1.98 20.52 -11.28
CA ILE A 316 -0.55 20.66 -11.63
C ILE A 316 -0.34 21.84 -12.58
N GLU A 317 0.87 22.37 -12.64
CA GLU A 317 1.30 23.40 -13.59
C GLU A 317 2.07 22.81 -14.79
N ASP A 318 2.78 21.70 -14.59
CA ASP A 318 3.61 21.01 -15.59
C ASP A 318 3.60 19.49 -15.41
N VAL A 319 4.22 18.77 -16.35
CA VAL A 319 4.62 17.36 -16.17
C VAL A 319 6.10 17.27 -16.49
N VAL A 320 6.96 16.86 -15.55
CA VAL A 320 8.40 16.84 -15.83
C VAL A 320 8.80 15.58 -16.61
N ALA A 321 9.53 15.76 -17.71
CA ALA A 321 9.98 14.67 -18.59
C ALA A 321 11.10 13.75 -18.02
N SER A 322 11.33 13.74 -16.70
CA SER A 322 12.37 12.94 -16.03
C SER A 322 12.07 12.79 -14.52
N PRO A 323 11.58 11.63 -14.03
CA PRO A 323 11.34 10.39 -14.78
C PRO A 323 10.33 10.59 -15.91
N ALA A 324 10.47 9.83 -16.99
CA ALA A 324 9.53 9.91 -18.10
C ALA A 324 8.16 9.36 -17.64
N PRO A 325 7.04 10.01 -17.98
CA PRO A 325 5.72 9.49 -17.67
C PRO A 325 5.53 8.05 -18.17
N ALA A 326 5.08 7.18 -17.28
CA ALA A 326 4.79 5.78 -17.55
C ALA A 326 3.27 5.58 -17.61
N TRP A 327 2.82 4.78 -18.57
CA TRP A 327 1.42 4.35 -18.64
C TRP A 327 1.41 2.84 -18.73
N ASP A 328 1.14 2.19 -17.60
CA ASP A 328 1.21 0.74 -17.45
C ASP A 328 -0.18 0.17 -17.18
N THR A 329 -0.38 -1.08 -17.56
CA THR A 329 -1.53 -1.87 -17.08
C THR A 329 -1.45 -2.03 -15.57
N VAL A 330 -2.56 -2.40 -14.91
CA VAL A 330 -2.57 -2.82 -13.49
C VAL A 330 -1.69 -4.05 -13.16
N PHE A 331 -0.93 -4.55 -14.14
CA PHE A 331 0.05 -5.64 -14.03
C PHE A 331 1.51 -5.16 -14.20
N GLY A 332 1.75 -3.85 -14.30
CA GLY A 332 3.09 -3.27 -14.44
C GLY A 332 3.74 -3.47 -15.82
N ALA A 333 2.94 -3.82 -16.84
CA ALA A 333 3.38 -3.91 -18.23
C ALA A 333 2.83 -2.71 -19.03
N PRO A 334 3.65 -2.04 -19.88
CA PRO A 334 3.23 -0.85 -20.62
C PRO A 334 1.94 -1.01 -21.44
N VAL A 335 1.10 0.03 -21.42
CA VAL A 335 -0.08 0.15 -22.29
C VAL A 335 0.37 0.55 -23.69
N GLU A 336 0.66 -0.44 -24.53
CA GLU A 336 0.95 -0.21 -25.95
C GLU A 336 -0.33 0.16 -26.73
N LEU A 337 -0.43 1.39 -27.23
CA LEU A 337 -1.55 1.82 -28.06
C LEU A 337 -1.46 1.25 -29.49
N PRO A 338 -2.52 0.63 -30.02
CA PRO A 338 -2.43 -0.15 -31.27
C PRO A 338 -2.25 0.68 -32.54
N ASP A 339 -1.28 0.28 -33.34
CA ASP A 339 -0.89 0.89 -34.61
C ASP A 339 -1.91 0.80 -35.75
N GLY A 340 -1.85 1.81 -36.63
CA GLY A 340 -2.30 1.66 -38.01
C GLY A 340 -1.31 0.82 -38.82
N THR A 341 -1.53 -0.50 -38.89
CA THR A 341 -0.53 -1.49 -39.35
C THR A 341 0.17 -1.15 -40.68
N THR A 342 1.40 -0.65 -40.60
CA THR A 342 2.27 -0.41 -41.75
C THR A 342 3.32 -1.52 -41.90
N ILE A 343 3.82 -1.72 -43.12
CA ILE A 343 4.76 -2.80 -43.44
C ILE A 343 6.14 -2.26 -43.87
N LEU A 344 6.19 -1.09 -44.52
CA LEU A 344 7.43 -0.49 -45.03
C LEU A 344 7.95 0.58 -44.07
N SER A 345 9.27 0.65 -43.91
CA SER A 345 9.94 1.56 -42.98
C SER A 345 11.16 2.27 -43.60
N PRO A 346 11.48 3.50 -43.16
CA PRO A 346 12.67 4.21 -43.61
C PRO A 346 13.96 3.42 -43.33
N GLY A 347 14.63 3.00 -44.42
CA GLY A 347 15.84 2.17 -44.38
C GLY A 347 15.66 0.74 -44.92
N ASP A 348 14.44 0.35 -45.30
CA ASP A 348 14.16 -0.92 -45.98
C ASP A 348 15.04 -1.14 -47.21
N ALA A 349 15.40 -2.41 -47.46
CA ALA A 349 16.28 -2.77 -48.56
C ALA A 349 15.50 -2.76 -49.89
N ILE A 350 15.52 -1.61 -50.57
CA ILE A 350 14.77 -1.31 -51.80
C ILE A 350 15.68 -1.03 -53.01
N VAL A 351 15.35 -1.61 -54.17
CA VAL A 351 16.16 -1.52 -55.41
C VAL A 351 15.30 -1.28 -56.65
N ALA A 352 15.83 -0.58 -57.66
CA ALA A 352 15.11 -0.24 -58.89
C ALA A 352 14.98 -1.44 -59.82
N ILE A 353 13.81 -1.60 -60.46
CA ILE A 353 13.62 -2.58 -61.52
C ILE A 353 12.82 -2.03 -62.71
N ASP A 354 12.98 -2.69 -63.86
CA ASP A 354 12.17 -2.52 -65.06
C ASP A 354 12.10 -3.83 -65.82
N THR A 355 10.91 -4.41 -66.01
CA THR A 355 10.83 -5.78 -66.55
C THR A 355 11.19 -5.90 -68.04
N ASP A 356 11.23 -4.77 -68.77
CA ASP A 356 11.76 -4.68 -70.14
C ASP A 356 13.28 -4.39 -70.20
N GLY A 357 13.93 -4.15 -69.05
CA GLY A 357 15.38 -4.01 -68.90
C GLY A 357 15.93 -2.58 -69.06
N ASN A 358 15.10 -1.55 -68.93
CA ASN A 358 15.43 -0.13 -69.16
C ASN A 358 15.61 0.69 -67.87
N SER A 359 15.62 0.02 -66.71
CA SER A 359 15.65 0.67 -65.40
C SER A 359 16.83 1.61 -65.26
N SER A 360 16.55 2.87 -64.90
CA SER A 360 17.57 3.84 -64.49
C SER A 360 16.92 5.02 -63.78
N TYR A 361 17.65 5.63 -62.85
CA TYR A 361 17.20 6.80 -62.08
C TYR A 361 18.33 7.83 -61.96
N PRO A 362 18.03 9.14 -61.80
CA PRO A 362 19.04 10.16 -61.62
C PRO A 362 19.55 10.18 -60.16
N GLY A 363 20.82 10.52 -59.96
CA GLY A 363 21.43 10.57 -58.63
C GLY A 363 20.78 11.65 -57.75
N GLY A 364 19.89 11.21 -56.86
CA GLY A 364 19.05 12.06 -56.00
C GLY A 364 17.57 11.69 -56.02
N GLU A 365 17.10 10.90 -57.01
CA GLU A 365 15.69 10.45 -57.12
C GLU A 365 15.62 8.90 -57.11
N SER A 366 16.30 8.30 -56.14
CA SER A 366 16.58 6.85 -56.02
C SER A 366 15.45 6.04 -55.35
N PRO A 367 15.43 4.69 -55.45
CA PRO A 367 14.40 3.86 -54.84
C PRO A 367 14.17 4.05 -53.33
N PRO A 368 15.21 4.28 -52.47
CA PRO A 368 15.00 4.56 -51.05
C PRO A 368 14.08 5.76 -50.78
N ASN A 369 14.06 6.73 -51.70
CA ASN A 369 13.18 7.89 -51.61
C ASN A 369 11.69 7.52 -51.60
N ALA A 370 11.32 6.34 -52.10
CA ALA A 370 9.94 5.87 -52.10
C ALA A 370 9.43 5.43 -50.72
N VAL A 371 10.32 5.28 -49.73
CA VAL A 371 10.02 4.78 -48.38
C VAL A 371 10.72 5.61 -47.28
N ASP A 372 11.17 6.84 -47.58
CA ASP A 372 11.99 7.63 -46.64
C ASP A 372 11.21 8.60 -45.74
N GLY A 373 9.90 8.77 -45.97
CA GLY A 373 9.04 9.64 -45.17
C GLY A 373 9.25 11.15 -45.40
N THR A 374 10.13 11.55 -46.32
CA THR A 374 10.46 12.96 -46.60
C THR A 374 9.75 13.54 -47.83
N LEU A 375 8.94 12.72 -48.52
CA LEU A 375 8.34 13.01 -49.83
C LEU A 375 9.38 13.27 -50.94
N ALA A 376 10.59 12.74 -50.78
CA ALA A 376 11.59 12.77 -51.84
C ALA A 376 11.11 11.92 -53.03
N LYS A 377 11.22 12.45 -54.25
CA LYS A 377 10.77 11.71 -55.43
C LYS A 377 11.65 10.47 -55.67
N TYR A 378 11.04 9.30 -55.86
CA TYR A 378 11.63 8.21 -56.65
C TYR A 378 11.15 8.34 -58.10
N LEU A 379 12.09 8.28 -59.06
CA LEU A 379 11.82 8.35 -60.50
C LEU A 379 12.55 7.22 -61.23
N ASN A 380 11.88 6.56 -62.20
CA ASN A 380 12.51 5.53 -63.04
C ASN A 380 12.24 5.76 -64.53
N PHE A 381 13.30 5.86 -65.33
CA PHE A 381 13.27 6.08 -66.79
C PHE A 381 12.79 4.87 -67.60
N GLY A 382 12.56 3.70 -66.99
CA GLY A 382 11.86 2.59 -67.65
C GLY A 382 10.41 2.93 -68.05
N GLU A 383 9.80 3.91 -67.36
CA GLU A 383 8.41 4.33 -67.59
C GLU A 383 7.40 3.19 -67.31
N ILE A 384 6.88 2.55 -68.34
CA ILE A 384 5.90 1.45 -68.19
C ILE A 384 6.65 0.15 -67.87
N ASN A 385 6.13 -0.61 -66.90
CA ASN A 385 6.73 -1.84 -66.37
C ASN A 385 7.99 -1.61 -65.50
N SER A 386 8.25 -0.36 -65.13
CA SER A 386 9.23 0.02 -64.10
C SER A 386 8.63 -0.04 -62.70
N GLY A 387 9.48 -0.12 -61.67
CA GLY A 387 9.04 -0.27 -60.29
C GLY A 387 10.20 -0.53 -59.34
N PHE A 388 9.98 -1.36 -58.32
CA PHE A 388 10.99 -1.70 -57.31
C PHE A 388 10.81 -3.11 -56.72
N ILE A 389 11.89 -3.66 -56.17
CA ILE A 389 11.84 -4.74 -55.18
C ILE A 389 12.16 -4.13 -53.82
N VAL A 390 11.38 -4.46 -52.79
CA VAL A 390 11.61 -4.09 -51.38
C VAL A 390 11.65 -5.33 -50.50
N THR A 391 12.54 -5.33 -49.50
CA THR A 391 12.59 -6.33 -48.43
C THR A 391 12.37 -5.59 -47.11
N PRO A 392 11.18 -5.70 -46.50
CA PRO A 392 10.87 -5.04 -45.24
C PRO A 392 11.77 -5.51 -44.11
N ALA A 393 12.26 -4.59 -43.28
CA ALA A 393 12.99 -4.89 -42.05
C ALA A 393 12.11 -5.64 -41.03
N THR A 394 10.79 -5.47 -41.11
CA THR A 394 9.76 -6.21 -40.37
C THR A 394 9.67 -7.69 -40.76
N GLY A 395 10.34 -8.14 -41.83
CA GLY A 395 10.43 -9.54 -42.22
C GLY A 395 9.22 -10.06 -43.00
N SER A 396 8.73 -11.25 -42.63
CA SER A 396 7.69 -11.98 -43.38
C SER A 396 6.28 -11.47 -43.07
N SER A 397 5.89 -10.36 -43.71
CA SER A 397 4.58 -9.72 -43.58
C SER A 397 3.59 -10.15 -44.66
N THR A 398 2.28 -9.91 -44.46
CA THR A 398 1.22 -10.13 -45.48
C THR A 398 0.65 -8.79 -45.93
N VAL A 399 1.04 -8.31 -47.11
CA VAL A 399 0.51 -7.05 -47.67
C VAL A 399 -0.90 -7.26 -48.20
N THR A 400 -1.90 -6.58 -47.64
CA THR A 400 -3.30 -6.59 -48.12
C THR A 400 -3.80 -5.20 -48.57
N GLY A 401 -3.01 -4.14 -48.37
CA GLY A 401 -3.30 -2.81 -48.92
C GLY A 401 -2.04 -2.02 -49.28
N PHE A 402 -2.16 -0.98 -50.10
CA PHE A 402 -1.12 0.05 -50.27
C PHE A 402 -1.68 1.44 -50.63
N GLN A 403 -0.88 2.47 -50.37
CA GLN A 403 -1.12 3.86 -50.79
C GLN A 403 0.15 4.48 -51.37
N ILE A 404 -0.01 5.33 -52.39
CA ILE A 404 1.08 6.07 -53.06
C ILE A 404 0.83 7.56 -52.90
N THR A 405 1.85 8.32 -52.51
CA THR A 405 1.85 9.79 -52.58
C THR A 405 2.39 10.25 -53.94
N THR A 406 1.73 11.24 -54.55
CA THR A 406 2.15 11.81 -55.84
C THR A 406 3.46 12.60 -55.69
N ALA A 407 4.41 12.44 -56.62
CA ALA A 407 5.67 13.19 -56.57
C ALA A 407 5.52 14.68 -56.95
N ASN A 408 6.59 15.47 -56.86
CA ASN A 408 6.52 16.94 -56.86
C ASN A 408 6.25 17.70 -58.19
N ASP A 409 6.54 17.16 -59.38
CA ASP A 409 6.63 17.99 -60.60
C ASP A 409 5.66 17.68 -61.76
N ALA A 410 5.52 16.42 -62.17
CA ALA A 410 4.95 16.04 -63.47
C ALA A 410 3.86 14.98 -63.31
N ASP A 411 2.64 15.31 -63.72
CA ASP A 411 1.45 14.50 -63.46
C ASP A 411 1.25 13.38 -64.52
N GLU A 412 1.80 13.55 -65.72
CA GLU A 412 1.78 12.57 -66.81
C GLU A 412 2.53 11.26 -66.47
N ARG A 413 3.45 11.30 -65.51
CA ARG A 413 4.32 10.21 -65.06
C ARG A 413 3.75 9.39 -63.89
N ASP A 414 2.64 9.83 -63.29
CA ASP A 414 2.03 9.13 -62.15
C ASP A 414 1.56 7.72 -62.56
N PRO A 415 1.79 6.67 -61.76
CA PRO A 415 1.24 5.34 -61.99
C PRO A 415 -0.29 5.33 -62.18
N THR A 416 -0.77 4.47 -63.07
CA THR A 416 -2.20 4.20 -63.29
C THR A 416 -2.56 2.71 -63.28
N ALA A 417 -1.59 1.81 -63.44
CA ALA A 417 -1.78 0.37 -63.33
C ALA A 417 -0.59 -0.28 -62.62
N TRP A 418 -0.83 -1.38 -61.91
CA TRP A 418 0.14 -2.01 -61.02
C TRP A 418 -0.01 -3.54 -60.97
N GLN A 419 1.07 -4.22 -60.63
CA GLN A 419 1.13 -5.63 -60.25
C GLN A 419 2.02 -5.77 -59.01
N LEU A 420 1.54 -6.49 -58.00
CA LEU A 420 2.31 -6.82 -56.80
C LEU A 420 2.66 -8.30 -56.80
N PHE A 421 3.93 -8.62 -56.58
CA PHE A 421 4.43 -9.98 -56.43
C PHE A 421 5.11 -10.16 -55.08
N GLY A 422 5.07 -11.37 -54.53
CA GLY A 422 5.78 -11.76 -53.31
C GLY A 422 6.79 -12.88 -53.56
N THR A 423 7.83 -12.95 -52.73
CA THR A 423 8.73 -14.11 -52.64
C THR A 423 9.25 -14.32 -51.22
N ASN A 424 9.57 -15.59 -50.91
CA ASN A 424 10.29 -16.02 -49.72
C ASN A 424 11.70 -16.54 -50.08
N SER A 425 12.20 -16.16 -51.26
CA SER A 425 13.60 -16.38 -51.67
C SER A 425 14.43 -15.14 -51.34
N PRO A 426 15.68 -15.27 -50.85
CA PRO A 426 16.58 -14.13 -50.72
C PRO A 426 16.73 -13.38 -52.04
N VAL A 427 16.60 -12.04 -52.01
CA VAL A 427 16.72 -11.20 -53.21
C VAL A 427 18.16 -11.21 -53.72
N VAL A 428 18.31 -11.53 -55.00
CA VAL A 428 19.60 -11.59 -55.73
C VAL A 428 19.61 -10.70 -56.97
N SER A 429 18.43 -10.20 -57.38
CA SER A 429 18.25 -9.15 -58.38
C SER A 429 19.00 -7.90 -57.95
N THR A 430 19.98 -7.48 -58.74
CA THR A 430 20.71 -6.23 -58.49
C THR A 430 19.82 -5.02 -58.75
N ASP A 431 20.22 -3.88 -58.21
CA ASP A 431 19.67 -2.59 -58.62
C ASP A 431 19.75 -2.38 -60.14
N ASN A 432 18.72 -1.70 -60.67
CA ASN A 432 18.47 -1.45 -62.08
C ASN A 432 18.45 -2.71 -62.97
N SER A 433 17.95 -3.83 -62.43
CA SER A 433 17.75 -5.10 -63.18
C SER A 433 16.31 -5.29 -63.66
N THR A 434 16.03 -6.45 -64.27
CA THR A 434 14.65 -6.86 -64.62
C THR A 434 13.85 -7.40 -63.43
N GLY A 435 14.43 -7.44 -62.22
CA GLY A 435 13.76 -7.98 -61.03
C GLY A 435 13.32 -9.44 -61.15
N ALA A 436 14.10 -10.25 -61.87
CA ALA A 436 13.72 -11.62 -62.28
C ALA A 436 14.74 -12.69 -61.83
N GLY A 437 15.55 -12.39 -60.80
CA GLY A 437 16.48 -13.34 -60.20
C GLY A 437 15.82 -14.40 -59.31
N GLU A 438 14.66 -14.06 -58.74
CA GLU A 438 13.91 -14.85 -57.76
C GLU A 438 12.71 -15.56 -58.37
N SER A 439 12.15 -16.53 -57.64
CA SER A 439 10.83 -17.09 -57.96
C SER A 439 9.73 -16.20 -57.37
N TRP A 440 9.02 -15.47 -58.24
CA TRP A 440 7.99 -14.50 -57.87
C TRP A 440 6.57 -15.07 -58.04
N THR A 441 5.77 -15.03 -56.98
CA THR A 441 4.32 -15.30 -57.04
C THR A 441 3.58 -13.99 -57.28
N LEU A 442 2.72 -13.91 -58.29
CA LEU A 442 1.79 -12.78 -58.44
C LEU A 442 0.75 -12.84 -57.32
N ILE A 443 0.62 -11.76 -56.56
CA ILE A 443 -0.38 -11.64 -55.50
C ILE A 443 -1.67 -11.06 -56.11
N ASP A 444 -1.60 -9.82 -56.60
CA ASP A 444 -2.74 -9.14 -57.22
C ASP A 444 -2.26 -8.10 -58.25
N SER A 445 -3.20 -7.55 -59.03
CA SER A 445 -2.94 -6.53 -60.04
C SER A 445 -4.19 -5.70 -60.35
N GLY A 446 -4.02 -4.39 -60.54
CA GLY A 446 -5.15 -3.51 -60.76
C GLY A 446 -4.79 -2.14 -61.35
N SER A 447 -5.73 -1.21 -61.23
CA SER A 447 -5.57 0.20 -61.57
C SER A 447 -5.48 1.05 -60.31
N VAL A 448 -4.74 2.17 -60.36
CA VAL A 448 -4.72 3.19 -59.31
C VAL A 448 -5.07 4.56 -59.90
N ALA A 449 -5.84 5.37 -59.17
CA ALA A 449 -6.35 6.66 -59.63
C ALA A 449 -5.76 7.78 -58.78
N LEU A 450 -4.46 8.06 -58.97
CA LEU A 450 -3.75 9.07 -58.19
C LEU A 450 -4.27 10.50 -58.47
N PRO A 451 -4.24 11.41 -57.48
CA PRO A 451 -4.61 12.82 -57.64
C PRO A 451 -3.82 13.58 -58.72
N LEU A 452 -4.38 14.70 -59.19
CA LEU A 452 -3.67 15.68 -60.02
C LEU A 452 -2.83 16.67 -59.18
N ALA A 453 -3.17 16.83 -57.89
CA ALA A 453 -2.35 17.60 -56.95
C ALA A 453 -1.02 16.87 -56.70
N ARG A 454 0.03 17.64 -56.45
CA ARG A 454 1.39 17.13 -56.19
C ARG A 454 1.61 16.98 -54.69
N ASP A 455 2.56 16.13 -54.29
CA ASP A 455 2.91 15.86 -52.90
C ASP A 455 1.66 15.49 -52.06
N THR A 456 0.73 14.76 -52.70
CA THR A 456 -0.62 14.47 -52.21
C THR A 456 -0.86 12.96 -52.14
N LEU A 457 -1.34 12.47 -51.00
CA LEU A 457 -1.65 11.06 -50.76
C LEU A 457 -2.77 10.56 -51.70
N GLY A 458 -2.55 9.39 -52.31
CA GLY A 458 -3.50 8.71 -53.18
C GLY A 458 -4.57 7.91 -52.43
N PRO A 459 -5.59 7.38 -53.14
CA PRO A 459 -6.56 6.46 -52.55
C PRO A 459 -5.89 5.16 -52.10
N LEU A 460 -6.44 4.54 -51.06
CA LEU A 460 -6.08 3.17 -50.67
C LEU A 460 -6.43 2.19 -51.79
N VAL A 461 -5.50 1.29 -52.07
CA VAL A 461 -5.65 0.18 -53.01
C VAL A 461 -5.59 -1.11 -52.21
N ALA A 462 -6.72 -1.81 -52.11
CA ALA A 462 -6.77 -3.16 -51.53
C ALA A 462 -6.10 -4.19 -52.46
N VAL A 463 -5.54 -5.24 -51.85
CA VAL A 463 -4.75 -6.30 -52.47
C VAL A 463 -5.23 -7.64 -51.92
N THR A 464 -5.68 -8.53 -52.80
CA THR A 464 -6.23 -9.84 -52.42
C THR A 464 -5.11 -10.82 -52.02
N ASN A 465 -4.55 -10.66 -50.82
CA ASN A 465 -3.48 -11.52 -50.31
C ASN A 465 -3.91 -12.36 -49.10
N THR A 466 -3.34 -13.56 -48.99
CA THR A 466 -3.53 -14.50 -47.86
C THR A 466 -2.23 -15.26 -47.54
N THR A 467 -1.07 -14.72 -47.96
CA THR A 467 0.23 -15.38 -47.81
C THR A 467 1.30 -14.34 -47.46
N ALA A 468 2.09 -14.66 -46.43
CA ALA A 468 3.20 -13.83 -46.00
C ALA A 468 4.44 -14.01 -46.90
N TYR A 469 5.17 -12.92 -47.13
CA TYR A 469 6.37 -12.88 -47.95
C TYR A 469 7.46 -12.01 -47.30
N THR A 470 8.71 -12.45 -47.32
CA THR A 470 9.86 -11.66 -46.84
C THR A 470 10.24 -10.51 -47.77
N SER A 471 9.87 -10.60 -49.06
CA SER A 471 10.23 -9.60 -50.07
C SER A 471 9.12 -9.42 -51.09
N TYR A 472 8.91 -8.17 -51.51
CA TYR A 472 7.85 -7.75 -52.40
C TYR A 472 8.40 -7.05 -53.64
N ARG A 473 7.72 -7.21 -54.78
CA ARG A 473 8.06 -6.56 -56.04
C ARG A 473 6.84 -5.85 -56.61
N MET A 474 6.89 -4.52 -56.61
CA MET A 474 5.86 -3.66 -57.21
C MET A 474 6.28 -3.29 -58.64
N VAL A 475 5.39 -3.49 -59.60
CA VAL A 475 5.60 -3.18 -61.02
C VAL A 475 4.47 -2.28 -61.52
N PHE A 476 4.79 -1.07 -61.98
CA PHE A 476 3.80 -0.12 -62.49
C PHE A 476 3.60 -0.31 -64.00
N THR A 477 2.59 -1.08 -64.38
CA THR A 477 2.29 -1.45 -65.77
C THR A 477 1.52 -0.35 -66.54
N GLY A 478 1.64 0.91 -66.14
CA GLY A 478 1.06 2.06 -66.82
C GLY A 478 1.24 3.37 -66.06
N VAL A 479 1.44 4.46 -66.80
CA VAL A 479 1.52 5.86 -66.31
C VAL A 479 0.39 6.71 -66.90
N ARG A 480 0.09 7.87 -66.32
CA ARG A 480 -1.11 8.67 -66.68
C ARG A 480 -1.16 9.11 -68.15
N ASN A 481 -0.02 9.41 -68.77
CA ASN A 481 0.04 9.68 -70.21
C ASN A 481 1.41 9.31 -70.82
N SER A 482 1.56 8.06 -71.25
CA SER A 482 2.75 7.55 -71.96
C SER A 482 3.01 8.16 -73.34
N GLY A 483 2.16 9.08 -73.81
CA GLY A 483 2.45 9.93 -74.97
C GLY A 483 3.23 11.20 -74.63
N ALA A 484 3.41 11.50 -73.34
CA ALA A 484 4.09 12.70 -72.82
C ALA A 484 5.08 12.40 -71.69
N ALA A 485 4.87 11.30 -70.94
CA ALA A 485 5.80 10.81 -69.94
C ALA A 485 7.15 10.43 -70.56
N ASN A 486 8.15 10.33 -69.68
CA ASN A 486 9.51 9.94 -70.02
C ASN A 486 10.15 9.06 -68.91
N SER A 487 9.32 8.66 -67.94
CA SER A 487 9.64 7.97 -66.68
C SER A 487 8.35 7.75 -65.89
N MET A 488 8.39 6.85 -64.92
CA MET A 488 7.40 6.72 -63.84
C MET A 488 7.95 7.46 -62.60
N GLN A 489 7.06 8.00 -61.75
CA GLN A 489 7.50 8.57 -60.47
C GLN A 489 6.46 8.47 -59.35
N ILE A 490 6.95 8.39 -58.11
CA ILE A 490 6.20 8.43 -56.85
C ILE A 490 6.94 9.28 -55.80
N GLY A 491 6.22 9.83 -54.83
CA GLY A 491 6.80 10.62 -53.74
C GLY A 491 6.95 9.85 -52.42
N GLU A 492 6.15 8.81 -52.22
CA GLU A 492 6.15 7.91 -51.06
C GLU A 492 5.24 6.71 -51.42
N ILE A 493 5.47 5.52 -50.87
CA ILE A 493 4.55 4.39 -50.93
C ILE A 493 4.58 3.58 -49.63
N GLN A 494 3.40 3.35 -49.04
CA GLN A 494 3.25 2.52 -47.84
C GLN A 494 2.39 1.30 -48.15
N PHE A 495 2.77 0.15 -47.57
CA PHE A 495 2.01 -1.09 -47.59
C PHE A 495 1.35 -1.32 -46.22
N PHE A 496 0.19 -1.97 -46.20
CA PHE A 496 -0.60 -2.23 -45.00
C PHE A 496 -0.86 -3.72 -44.83
N ALA A 497 -0.95 -4.18 -43.58
CA ALA A 497 -1.35 -5.55 -43.26
C ALA A 497 -2.88 -5.74 -43.19
N ASP A 498 -3.64 -4.65 -43.38
CA ASP A 498 -5.09 -4.65 -43.50
C ASP A 498 -5.62 -3.71 -44.61
N ASP A 499 -6.83 -4.01 -45.09
CA ASP A 499 -7.51 -3.31 -46.19
C ASP A 499 -8.09 -1.93 -45.77
N ALA A 500 -7.81 -1.43 -44.57
CA ALA A 500 -8.40 -0.17 -44.05
C ALA A 500 -7.48 1.05 -44.21
N GLY A 501 -6.17 0.86 -44.33
CA GLY A 501 -5.20 1.93 -44.60
C GLY A 501 -4.79 2.72 -43.36
N PRO A 502 -4.24 3.95 -43.51
CA PRO A 502 -3.63 4.68 -42.41
C PRO A 502 -4.67 5.08 -41.37
N ALA A 503 -4.58 4.46 -40.21
CA ALA A 503 -5.41 4.80 -39.06
C ALA A 503 -5.02 6.19 -38.54
N THR A 504 -6.00 6.98 -38.10
CA THR A 504 -5.76 7.87 -36.96
C THR A 504 -5.54 6.96 -35.75
N PRO A 505 -4.36 7.00 -35.09
CA PRO A 505 -4.12 6.17 -33.92
C PRO A 505 -5.02 6.62 -32.76
N PRO A 506 -5.27 5.75 -31.78
CA PRO A 506 -5.81 6.17 -30.49
C PRO A 506 -4.80 7.09 -29.76
N SER A 507 -5.29 7.86 -28.79
CA SER A 507 -4.45 8.76 -27.99
C SER A 507 -5.02 9.01 -26.60
N LEU A 508 -4.15 9.12 -25.59
CA LEU A 508 -4.46 9.71 -24.29
C LEU A 508 -3.95 11.16 -24.24
N ARG A 509 -4.70 12.05 -23.58
CA ARG A 509 -4.26 13.40 -23.21
C ARG A 509 -4.58 13.71 -21.76
N MET A 510 -3.62 14.32 -21.07
CA MET A 510 -3.85 15.16 -19.91
C MET A 510 -4.02 16.61 -20.41
N GLU A 511 -5.11 17.26 -20.03
CA GLU A 511 -5.44 18.62 -20.47
C GLU A 511 -6.17 19.41 -19.37
N THR A 512 -6.10 20.72 -19.44
CA THR A 512 -6.82 21.65 -18.55
C THR A 512 -8.33 21.68 -18.88
N PRO A 513 -9.18 22.30 -18.04
CA PRO A 513 -10.61 22.40 -18.30
C PRO A 513 -10.99 23.14 -19.60
N ASP A 514 -10.09 23.99 -20.13
CA ASP A 514 -10.26 24.70 -21.41
C ASP A 514 -9.56 24.01 -22.60
N GLY A 515 -8.94 22.84 -22.40
CA GLY A 515 -8.31 22.05 -23.46
C GLY A 515 -6.88 22.48 -23.82
N THR A 516 -6.18 23.14 -22.90
CA THR A 516 -4.74 23.36 -23.00
C THR A 516 -4.03 22.05 -22.61
N PRO A 517 -3.13 21.49 -23.45
CA PRO A 517 -2.49 20.21 -23.15
C PRO A 517 -1.43 20.35 -22.04
N LEU A 518 -1.27 19.27 -21.28
CA LEU A 518 -0.17 19.02 -20.34
C LEU A 518 0.68 17.87 -20.91
N LEU A 519 0.13 16.67 -20.96
CA LEU A 519 0.75 15.48 -21.55
C LEU A 519 -0.10 14.92 -22.68
N ARG A 520 0.54 14.34 -23.69
CA ARG A 520 -0.11 13.57 -24.75
C ARG A 520 0.65 12.27 -25.00
N ILE A 521 -0.08 11.17 -25.19
CA ILE A 521 0.45 9.85 -25.52
C ILE A 521 -0.32 9.34 -26.74
N ASP A 522 0.37 9.12 -27.86
CA ASP A 522 -0.17 8.54 -29.10
C ASP A 522 0.44 7.15 -29.35
N GLY A 523 -0.29 6.25 -30.01
CA GLY A 523 0.33 5.04 -30.56
C GLY A 523 1.32 5.37 -31.69
N ASP A 524 2.50 4.75 -31.67
CA ASP A 524 3.56 4.96 -32.67
C ASP A 524 3.96 3.66 -33.37
N SER A 525 4.29 3.82 -34.64
CA SER A 525 4.67 2.81 -35.65
C SER A 525 5.93 1.99 -35.36
N ALA A 526 6.45 2.06 -34.14
CA ALA A 526 7.58 1.30 -33.60
C ALA A 526 7.32 1.03 -32.11
N PRO A 527 7.71 -0.14 -31.56
CA PRO A 527 7.30 -0.58 -30.22
C PRO A 527 7.50 0.48 -29.12
N GLY A 528 6.41 0.86 -28.45
CA GLY A 528 6.30 1.98 -27.51
C GLY A 528 5.27 3.03 -27.97
N ASN A 529 4.81 3.86 -27.03
CA ASN A 529 3.99 5.04 -27.36
C ASN A 529 4.85 6.28 -27.67
N LEU A 530 4.36 7.16 -28.54
CA LEU A 530 4.89 8.51 -28.70
C LEU A 530 4.37 9.41 -27.57
N VAL A 531 5.21 9.63 -26.56
CA VAL A 531 4.95 10.59 -25.47
C VAL A 531 5.37 12.00 -25.92
N THR A 532 4.44 12.95 -25.87
CA THR A 532 4.64 14.37 -26.16
C THR A 532 4.27 15.22 -24.96
N ASP A 533 5.28 15.84 -24.37
CA ASP A 533 5.20 16.79 -23.26
C ASP A 533 4.88 18.22 -23.76
N SER A 534 4.26 19.05 -22.91
CA SER A 534 3.81 20.42 -23.24
C SER A 534 4.50 21.48 -22.37
N PRO A 535 4.46 22.77 -22.72
CA PRO A 535 5.10 23.80 -21.90
C PRO A 535 4.27 24.17 -20.66
N THR A 536 4.94 24.21 -19.51
CA THR A 536 4.56 24.81 -18.22
C THR A 536 3.44 25.85 -18.30
N LEU A 537 2.37 25.64 -17.55
CA LEU A 537 1.24 26.57 -17.45
C LEU A 537 1.60 27.83 -16.61
N PRO A 538 0.75 28.87 -16.55
CA PRO A 538 1.01 30.07 -15.74
C PRO A 538 0.44 30.00 -14.30
N SER A 539 0.01 28.83 -13.85
CA SER A 539 -0.60 28.49 -12.54
C SER A 539 -1.20 27.08 -12.64
N HIS A 540 -1.21 26.32 -11.54
CA HIS A 540 -1.84 24.99 -11.45
C HIS A 540 -3.29 24.93 -11.96
N LYS A 541 -3.71 23.85 -12.62
CA LYS A 541 -5.08 23.64 -13.14
C LYS A 541 -5.61 22.22 -12.90
N PRO A 542 -6.93 22.04 -12.67
CA PRO A 542 -7.56 20.72 -12.58
C PRO A 542 -7.30 19.85 -13.81
N VAL A 543 -6.78 18.64 -13.59
CA VAL A 543 -6.44 17.69 -14.66
C VAL A 543 -7.71 16.98 -15.18
N ARG A 544 -7.94 17.11 -16.50
CA ARG A 544 -8.90 16.32 -17.27
C ARG A 544 -8.12 15.31 -18.12
N ILE A 545 -8.54 14.05 -18.11
CA ILE A 545 -8.04 13.04 -19.04
C ILE A 545 -9.04 12.89 -20.19
N VAL A 546 -8.53 12.80 -21.42
CA VAL A 546 -9.32 12.41 -22.59
C VAL A 546 -8.62 11.25 -23.30
N ILE A 547 -9.33 10.14 -23.49
CA ILE A 547 -8.85 8.98 -24.25
C ILE A 547 -9.70 8.87 -25.51
N ASP A 548 -9.06 8.98 -26.67
CA ASP A 548 -9.71 8.87 -27.98
C ASP A 548 -9.36 7.52 -28.62
N ALA A 549 -10.36 6.82 -29.16
CA ALA A 549 -10.15 5.55 -29.88
C ALA A 549 -9.52 5.73 -31.28
N GLY A 550 -9.39 6.98 -31.74
CA GLY A 550 -8.91 7.29 -33.08
C GLY A 550 -9.88 6.79 -34.15
N SER A 551 -9.38 6.00 -35.10
CA SER A 551 -10.14 5.50 -36.26
C SER A 551 -10.60 4.04 -36.18
N ARG A 552 -10.28 3.34 -35.09
CA ARG A 552 -10.66 1.94 -34.82
C ARG A 552 -11.33 1.88 -33.44
N GLY A 553 -11.94 0.74 -33.09
CA GLY A 553 -12.34 0.53 -31.71
C GLY A 553 -11.11 0.38 -30.82
N LEU A 554 -11.16 0.91 -29.61
CA LEU A 554 -10.09 0.83 -28.61
C LEU A 554 -10.63 0.06 -27.40
N PHE A 555 -10.03 -1.09 -27.12
CA PHE A 555 -10.24 -1.84 -25.88
C PHE A 555 -8.94 -1.86 -25.07
N LEU A 556 -8.98 -1.33 -23.84
CA LEU A 556 -7.87 -1.36 -22.87
C LEU A 556 -8.41 -1.83 -21.53
N GLY A 557 -7.66 -2.69 -20.83
CA GLY A 557 -7.91 -2.98 -19.42
C GLY A 557 -7.64 -1.77 -18.52
N GLN A 558 -7.94 -1.91 -17.22
CA GLN A 558 -7.54 -0.92 -16.22
C GLN A 558 -6.02 -0.67 -16.28
N SER A 559 -5.63 0.60 -16.13
CA SER A 559 -4.26 1.05 -16.31
C SER A 559 -3.94 2.27 -15.45
N ASP A 560 -2.66 2.46 -15.14
CA ASP A 560 -2.14 3.45 -14.21
C ASP A 560 -1.20 4.39 -14.98
N LEU A 561 -1.46 5.69 -14.93
CA LEU A 561 -0.66 6.72 -15.56
C LEU A 561 0.16 7.45 -14.48
N THR A 562 1.44 7.09 -14.37
CA THR A 562 2.38 7.61 -13.38
C THR A 562 3.28 8.69 -14.00
N PHE A 563 3.44 9.82 -13.33
CA PHE A 563 4.26 10.94 -13.78
C PHE A 563 4.74 11.78 -12.60
N THR A 564 5.68 12.70 -12.83
CA THR A 564 6.15 13.65 -11.82
C THR A 564 5.75 15.08 -12.20
N ASP A 565 5.37 15.91 -11.23
CA ASP A 565 4.96 17.31 -11.42
C ASP A 565 6.13 18.32 -11.30
N GLU A 566 5.83 19.62 -11.42
CA GLU A 566 6.81 20.71 -11.28
C GLU A 566 7.46 20.85 -9.89
N THR A 567 7.02 20.08 -8.89
CA THR A 567 7.50 20.11 -7.50
C THR A 567 8.32 18.88 -7.10
N ASP A 568 8.70 18.04 -8.07
CA ASP A 568 9.32 16.72 -7.90
C ASP A 568 8.40 15.69 -7.18
N ASN A 569 7.08 15.92 -7.11
CA ASN A 569 6.12 14.94 -6.56
C ASN A 569 5.65 13.94 -7.63
N GLU A 570 5.63 12.65 -7.28
CA GLU A 570 5.12 11.57 -8.14
C GLU A 570 3.62 11.38 -7.93
N HIS A 571 2.87 11.38 -9.05
CA HIS A 571 1.42 11.18 -9.11
C HIS A 571 1.11 9.92 -9.91
N THR A 572 0.06 9.19 -9.54
CA THR A 572 -0.47 8.09 -10.34
C THR A 572 -1.97 8.29 -10.54
N ILE A 573 -2.43 8.30 -11.79
CA ILE A 573 -3.84 8.43 -12.14
C ILE A 573 -4.39 7.05 -12.52
N PHE A 574 -5.37 6.57 -11.76
CA PHE A 574 -5.95 5.24 -11.89
C PHE A 574 -7.07 5.25 -12.95
N LEU A 575 -6.79 4.79 -14.16
CA LEU A 575 -7.71 4.78 -15.30
C LEU A 575 -8.60 3.51 -15.30
N PRO A 576 -9.88 3.62 -15.67
CA PRO A 576 -10.82 2.49 -15.75
C PRO A 576 -10.50 1.58 -16.95
N GLU A 577 -11.25 0.49 -17.08
CA GLU A 577 -11.36 -0.23 -18.35
C GLU A 577 -11.98 0.70 -19.41
N VAL A 578 -11.47 0.62 -20.64
CA VAL A 578 -11.89 1.45 -21.78
C VAL A 578 -12.39 0.53 -22.88
N ASP A 579 -13.68 0.60 -23.21
CA ASP A 579 -14.26 0.03 -24.44
C ASP A 579 -14.92 1.18 -25.22
N LEU A 580 -14.30 1.57 -26.33
CA LEU A 580 -14.72 2.70 -27.17
C LEU A 580 -14.85 2.27 -28.63
N ALA A 581 -15.93 2.68 -29.30
CA ALA A 581 -16.05 2.45 -30.74
C ALA A 581 -15.19 3.44 -31.56
N ALA A 582 -15.03 3.14 -32.85
CA ALA A 582 -14.25 3.97 -33.76
C ALA A 582 -14.76 5.42 -33.85
N GLY A 583 -13.92 6.37 -33.45
CA GLY A 583 -14.23 7.79 -33.37
C GLY A 583 -14.92 8.25 -32.08
N GLU A 584 -14.98 7.41 -31.04
CA GLU A 584 -15.47 7.80 -29.71
C GLU A 584 -14.33 8.21 -28.76
N SER A 585 -14.71 8.97 -27.73
CA SER A 585 -13.80 9.54 -26.73
C SER A 585 -14.35 9.35 -25.32
N LEU A 586 -13.52 8.86 -24.41
CA LEU A 586 -13.78 8.88 -22.96
C LEU A 586 -13.25 10.20 -22.37
N THR A 587 -13.98 10.80 -21.43
CA THR A 587 -13.54 11.97 -20.66
C THR A 587 -13.58 11.64 -19.17
N LEU A 588 -12.49 11.89 -18.45
CA LEU A 588 -12.37 11.68 -17.00
C LEU A 588 -11.83 12.93 -16.31
N TRP A 589 -12.16 13.08 -15.03
CA TRP A 589 -11.49 14.01 -14.12
C TRP A 589 -10.61 13.24 -13.14
N ALA A 590 -9.38 13.70 -12.93
CA ALA A 590 -8.51 13.16 -11.91
C ALA A 590 -8.74 13.86 -10.56
N ALA A 591 -8.91 13.07 -9.51
CA ALA A 591 -8.89 13.50 -8.13
C ALA A 591 -7.45 13.54 -7.59
N LEU A 592 -7.25 14.25 -6.48
CA LEU A 592 -5.94 14.48 -5.85
C LEU A 592 -5.28 13.19 -5.33
N ASP A 593 -6.10 12.20 -5.00
CA ASP A 593 -5.73 10.83 -4.63
C ASP A 593 -5.37 9.94 -5.85
N GLY A 594 -5.51 10.47 -7.07
CA GLY A 594 -5.32 9.75 -8.33
C GLY A 594 -6.57 9.07 -8.89
N ALA A 595 -7.66 8.98 -8.13
CA ALA A 595 -8.90 8.35 -8.57
C ALA A 595 -9.49 9.10 -9.77
N THR A 596 -10.19 8.37 -10.66
CA THR A 596 -10.82 8.95 -11.84
C THR A 596 -12.34 8.89 -11.77
N TYR A 597 -12.97 9.93 -12.31
CA TYR A 597 -14.43 10.11 -12.32
C TYR A 597 -14.91 10.48 -13.71
N PHE A 598 -16.05 9.92 -14.15
CA PHE A 598 -16.60 10.16 -15.48
C PHE A 598 -16.99 11.64 -15.66
N GLY A 599 -16.39 12.29 -16.67
CA GLY A 599 -16.69 13.65 -17.06
C GLY A 599 -17.41 13.73 -18.41
N THR A 600 -17.61 14.95 -18.91
CA THR A 600 -18.10 15.17 -20.29
C THR A 600 -17.28 16.25 -20.99
N ALA A 601 -17.12 16.14 -22.32
CA ALA A 601 -16.31 17.08 -23.12
C ALA A 601 -16.79 18.55 -23.08
N GLY A 602 -18.01 18.83 -22.59
CA GLY A 602 -18.53 20.18 -22.37
C GLY A 602 -18.28 20.76 -20.98
N GLN A 603 -17.60 20.02 -20.09
CA GLN A 603 -17.45 20.34 -18.69
C GLN A 603 -16.17 21.14 -18.43
N THR A 604 -16.30 22.27 -17.72
CA THR A 604 -15.21 23.21 -17.44
C THR A 604 -14.76 23.24 -15.97
N ALA A 605 -15.28 22.32 -15.15
CA ALA A 605 -14.86 22.09 -13.76
C ALA A 605 -15.32 20.68 -13.31
N PRO A 606 -14.53 19.94 -12.54
CA PRO A 606 -14.93 18.64 -12.00
C PRO A 606 -16.09 18.75 -11.00
N ASN A 607 -16.81 17.64 -10.84
CA ASN A 607 -17.95 17.48 -9.92
C ASN A 607 -17.89 16.20 -9.07
N PHE A 608 -17.11 15.20 -9.48
CA PHE A 608 -16.89 13.93 -8.75
C PHE A 608 -18.17 13.12 -8.40
N ASP A 609 -19.29 13.39 -9.10
CA ASP A 609 -20.58 12.71 -8.88
C ASP A 609 -20.61 11.23 -9.33
N SER A 610 -19.66 10.79 -10.16
CA SER A 610 -19.66 9.44 -10.76
C SER A 610 -18.24 8.89 -10.87
N LEU A 611 -17.87 8.02 -9.93
CA LEU A 611 -16.58 7.32 -9.94
C LEU A 611 -16.42 6.47 -11.21
N ALA A 612 -15.21 6.44 -11.76
CA ALA A 612 -14.78 5.55 -12.84
C ALA A 612 -13.80 4.48 -12.33
N ARG A 613 -12.82 4.88 -11.51
CA ARG A 613 -11.96 3.97 -10.74
C ARG A 613 -11.42 4.67 -9.49
N ALA A 614 -11.43 3.98 -8.35
CA ALA A 614 -10.91 4.45 -7.07
C ALA A 614 -9.38 4.52 -7.05
N ALA A 615 -8.81 5.21 -6.06
CA ALA A 615 -7.38 5.19 -5.81
C ALA A 615 -6.99 3.87 -5.15
N GLN A 616 -5.83 3.30 -5.50
CA GLN A 616 -5.41 2.01 -4.94
C GLN A 616 -5.03 2.08 -3.45
N LEU A 617 -5.00 3.27 -2.85
CA LEU A 617 -4.82 3.49 -1.40
C LEU A 617 -6.13 3.38 -0.58
N ASP A 618 -7.32 3.35 -1.20
CA ASP A 618 -8.62 3.29 -0.48
C ASP A 618 -8.95 1.90 0.10
N LEU A 619 -8.12 0.89 -0.20
CA LEU A 619 -8.26 -0.48 0.25
C LEU A 619 -7.28 -0.74 1.41
N PRO A 620 -7.75 -0.89 2.66
CA PRO A 620 -6.87 -1.08 3.83
C PRO A 620 -6.29 -2.50 3.94
N PHE A 621 -6.52 -3.34 2.93
CA PHE A 621 -6.03 -4.72 2.81
C PHE A 621 -5.32 -4.88 1.47
N ILE A 622 -4.10 -5.41 1.49
CA ILE A 622 -3.32 -5.74 0.29
C ILE A 622 -3.05 -7.23 0.20
N ALA A 623 -2.93 -7.75 -1.02
CA ALA A 623 -2.38 -9.09 -1.23
C ALA A 623 -0.84 -9.01 -1.13
N LEU A 624 -0.21 -9.96 -0.43
CA LEU A 624 1.26 -10.04 -0.34
C LEU A 624 1.87 -11.01 -1.37
N GLN A 625 1.04 -11.77 -2.07
CA GLN A 625 1.47 -12.85 -2.95
C GLN A 625 1.42 -12.42 -4.42
N SER A 626 2.49 -12.74 -5.17
CA SER A 626 2.63 -12.35 -6.58
C SER A 626 1.46 -12.86 -7.42
N GLY A 627 0.87 -11.97 -8.22
CA GLY A 627 -0.28 -12.29 -9.07
C GLY A 627 -1.62 -12.39 -8.34
N PHE A 628 -1.73 -11.91 -7.10
CA PHE A 628 -3.00 -11.68 -6.41
C PHE A 628 -3.24 -10.19 -6.18
N ILE A 629 -4.52 -9.78 -6.21
CA ILE A 629 -4.97 -8.44 -5.81
C ILE A 629 -6.17 -8.53 -4.87
N VAL A 630 -6.42 -7.45 -4.13
CA VAL A 630 -7.65 -7.24 -3.34
C VAL A 630 -8.50 -6.20 -4.04
N GLU A 631 -9.80 -6.44 -4.13
CA GLU A 631 -10.80 -5.57 -4.76
C GLU A 631 -11.99 -5.38 -3.81
N GLU A 632 -12.56 -4.17 -3.70
CA GLU A 632 -13.85 -3.97 -3.02
C GLU A 632 -15.00 -4.50 -3.88
N VAL A 633 -15.98 -5.16 -3.24
CA VAL A 633 -17.15 -5.78 -3.89
C VAL A 633 -18.45 -5.09 -3.49
N ALA A 634 -18.59 -4.76 -2.20
CA ALA A 634 -19.80 -4.20 -1.62
C ALA A 634 -19.50 -3.50 -0.29
N GLY A 635 -20.29 -2.50 0.08
CA GLY A 635 -20.08 -1.70 1.29
C GLY A 635 -21.36 -1.28 2.01
N GLY A 636 -21.20 -0.51 3.09
CA GLY A 636 -22.30 0.03 3.88
C GLY A 636 -22.90 -0.92 4.91
N MET A 637 -22.20 -2.01 5.27
CA MET A 637 -22.67 -3.02 6.22
C MET A 637 -22.35 -2.65 7.68
N GLN A 638 -23.06 -3.24 8.62
CA GLN A 638 -22.87 -3.13 10.07
C GLN A 638 -22.50 -4.51 10.63
N LEU A 639 -21.25 -4.68 11.10
CA LEU A 639 -20.78 -5.92 11.73
C LEU A 639 -21.02 -7.20 10.87
N PRO A 640 -20.59 -7.25 9.59
CA PRO A 640 -20.77 -8.45 8.76
C PRO A 640 -19.84 -9.60 9.19
N THR A 641 -20.42 -10.80 9.40
CA THR A 641 -19.77 -11.94 10.07
C THR A 641 -19.47 -13.13 9.15
N ASN A 642 -20.42 -13.55 8.30
CA ASN A 642 -20.23 -14.66 7.36
C ASN A 642 -20.84 -14.34 5.99
N ILE A 643 -20.28 -14.98 4.95
CA ILE A 643 -20.74 -14.90 3.55
C ILE A 643 -21.27 -16.28 3.15
N ALA A 644 -22.37 -16.34 2.42
CA ALA A 644 -22.79 -17.56 1.71
C ALA A 644 -23.19 -17.24 0.27
N PHE A 645 -22.49 -17.83 -0.69
CA PHE A 645 -22.83 -17.71 -2.11
C PHE A 645 -24.13 -18.42 -2.46
N VAL A 646 -24.87 -17.86 -3.40
CA VAL A 646 -25.95 -18.56 -4.12
C VAL A 646 -25.28 -19.65 -4.96
N PRO A 647 -25.57 -20.96 -4.78
CA PRO A 647 -24.78 -22.03 -5.41
C PRO A 647 -24.88 -22.10 -6.95
N ASN A 648 -25.89 -21.46 -7.53
CA ASN A 648 -26.05 -21.26 -8.97
C ASN A 648 -26.68 -19.86 -9.15
N PRO A 649 -25.89 -18.77 -9.13
CA PRO A 649 -26.43 -17.42 -9.26
C PRO A 649 -27.01 -17.21 -10.66
N GLY A 650 -27.99 -16.32 -10.77
CA GLY A 650 -28.44 -15.82 -12.07
C GLY A 650 -27.36 -14.95 -12.73
N SER A 651 -27.50 -14.65 -14.02
CA SER A 651 -26.49 -13.88 -14.78
C SER A 651 -26.92 -12.45 -15.11
N ALA A 652 -28.01 -11.95 -14.53
CA ALA A 652 -28.43 -10.56 -14.66
C ALA A 652 -27.79 -9.70 -13.55
N PRO A 653 -27.53 -8.40 -13.78
CA PRO A 653 -26.94 -7.49 -12.78
C PRO A 653 -27.62 -7.55 -11.39
N GLY A 654 -28.95 -7.54 -11.38
CA GLY A 654 -29.78 -7.60 -10.16
C GLY A 654 -30.17 -9.01 -9.68
N ASP A 655 -29.56 -10.09 -10.20
CA ASP A 655 -29.74 -11.43 -9.63
C ASP A 655 -28.87 -11.58 -8.36
N PRO A 656 -29.35 -12.23 -7.28
CA PRO A 656 -28.55 -12.50 -6.08
C PRO A 656 -27.29 -13.31 -6.35
N LEU A 657 -26.15 -12.81 -5.82
CA LEU A 657 -24.84 -13.45 -5.91
C LEU A 657 -24.45 -14.11 -4.58
N PHE A 658 -24.53 -13.37 -3.47
CA PHE A 658 -24.29 -13.90 -2.12
C PHE A 658 -25.12 -13.19 -1.04
N TYR A 659 -25.20 -13.83 0.12
CA TYR A 659 -25.77 -13.28 1.35
C TYR A 659 -24.69 -13.00 2.38
N VAL A 660 -24.91 -11.99 3.23
CA VAL A 660 -24.03 -11.65 4.35
C VAL A 660 -24.84 -11.47 5.63
N THR A 661 -24.37 -12.03 6.74
CA THR A 661 -24.98 -11.89 8.06
C THR A 661 -24.36 -10.76 8.88
N GLU A 662 -25.16 -9.75 9.22
CA GLU A 662 -24.81 -8.68 10.15
C GLU A 662 -25.10 -9.11 11.59
N LEU A 663 -24.11 -8.98 12.47
CA LEU A 663 -24.16 -9.49 13.84
C LEU A 663 -25.44 -9.05 14.59
N TYR A 664 -25.91 -7.83 14.35
CA TYR A 664 -27.06 -7.25 15.05
C TYR A 664 -28.43 -7.57 14.44
N GLY A 665 -28.52 -8.62 13.61
CA GLY A 665 -29.78 -9.26 13.25
C GLY A 665 -30.34 -8.86 11.89
N THR A 666 -29.48 -8.66 10.90
CA THR A 666 -29.85 -8.43 9.50
C THR A 666 -29.12 -9.44 8.62
N ILE A 667 -29.79 -9.91 7.57
CA ILE A 667 -29.15 -10.60 6.44
C ILE A 667 -29.21 -9.63 5.26
N LYS A 668 -28.04 -9.32 4.69
CA LYS A 668 -27.93 -8.62 3.41
C LYS A 668 -27.98 -9.63 2.27
N VAL A 669 -28.50 -9.20 1.13
CA VAL A 669 -28.23 -9.80 -0.18
C VAL A 669 -27.40 -8.82 -1.00
N VAL A 670 -26.41 -9.34 -1.71
CA VAL A 670 -25.60 -8.62 -2.70
C VAL A 670 -25.85 -9.25 -4.07
N THR A 671 -26.16 -8.42 -5.05
CA THR A 671 -26.40 -8.83 -6.45
C THR A 671 -25.12 -8.80 -7.28
N ASN A 672 -25.17 -9.35 -8.50
CA ASN A 672 -23.99 -9.41 -9.40
C ASN A 672 -23.37 -8.04 -9.72
N ASP A 673 -24.13 -6.95 -9.64
CA ASP A 673 -23.66 -5.57 -9.80
C ASP A 673 -23.18 -4.90 -8.50
N GLY A 674 -22.99 -5.67 -7.41
CA GLY A 674 -22.56 -5.17 -6.11
C GLY A 674 -23.65 -4.48 -5.29
N THR A 675 -24.87 -4.31 -5.83
CA THR A 675 -25.96 -3.64 -5.11
C THR A 675 -26.31 -4.42 -3.83
N THR A 676 -26.16 -3.76 -2.69
CA THR A 676 -26.44 -4.33 -1.37
C THR A 676 -27.83 -3.93 -0.89
N SER A 677 -28.62 -4.89 -0.41
CA SER A 677 -29.95 -4.64 0.16
C SER A 677 -30.33 -5.63 1.27
N ASP A 678 -31.41 -5.35 2.00
CA ASP A 678 -31.86 -6.16 3.13
C ASP A 678 -32.69 -7.38 2.67
N TYR A 679 -32.18 -8.59 2.86
CA TYR A 679 -32.92 -9.84 2.66
C TYR A 679 -33.89 -10.12 3.82
N ALA A 680 -33.43 -9.87 5.06
CA ALA A 680 -34.22 -10.01 6.28
C ALA A 680 -33.65 -9.12 7.40
N THR A 681 -34.50 -8.55 8.25
CA THR A 681 -34.09 -7.61 9.33
C THR A 681 -34.83 -7.89 10.64
N GLY A 682 -34.29 -7.38 11.75
CA GLY A 682 -34.91 -7.50 13.08
C GLY A 682 -34.87 -8.93 13.64
N LEU A 683 -33.85 -9.71 13.26
CA LEU A 683 -33.75 -11.13 13.56
C LEU A 683 -33.30 -11.45 15.00
N LEU A 684 -32.95 -10.44 15.80
CA LEU A 684 -32.73 -10.54 17.24
C LEU A 684 -33.93 -9.97 18.01
N ASN A 685 -34.34 -10.64 19.09
CA ASN A 685 -35.45 -10.22 19.94
C ASN A 685 -35.00 -9.42 21.19
N PHE A 686 -33.71 -9.07 21.24
CA PHE A 686 -33.08 -8.20 22.23
C PHE A 686 -32.29 -7.11 21.49
N ASN A 687 -31.87 -6.06 22.20
CA ASN A 687 -30.99 -5.03 21.64
C ASN A 687 -29.55 -5.26 22.15
N PRO A 688 -28.58 -5.63 21.31
CA PRO A 688 -27.16 -5.73 21.68
C PRO A 688 -26.64 -4.42 22.31
N THR A 689 -25.69 -4.51 23.24
CA THR A 689 -25.31 -3.35 24.08
C THR A 689 -24.19 -2.49 23.51
N GLY A 690 -23.54 -2.88 22.41
CA GLY A 690 -22.44 -2.12 21.80
C GLY A 690 -21.10 -2.16 22.56
N ASN A 691 -21.02 -2.90 23.66
CA ASN A 691 -19.79 -3.00 24.46
C ASN A 691 -18.86 -4.08 23.87
N PHE A 692 -17.74 -3.64 23.31
CA PHE A 692 -16.64 -4.50 22.85
C PHE A 692 -15.37 -4.23 23.66
N PRO A 693 -14.59 -5.27 24.03
CA PRO A 693 -14.96 -6.68 24.00
C PRO A 693 -16.09 -7.01 25.00
N GLY A 694 -16.73 -8.17 24.83
CA GLY A 694 -17.85 -8.64 25.66
C GLY A 694 -19.17 -8.69 24.91
N SER A 695 -20.28 -8.26 25.55
CA SER A 695 -21.65 -8.54 25.08
C SER A 695 -22.09 -7.84 23.78
N GLY A 696 -21.22 -7.07 23.12
CA GLY A 696 -21.37 -6.69 21.72
C GLY A 696 -21.08 -7.84 20.74
N GLU A 697 -20.34 -8.87 21.15
CA GLU A 697 -19.96 -10.04 20.33
C GLU A 697 -21.12 -11.04 20.11
N GLN A 698 -22.34 -10.73 20.56
CA GLN A 698 -23.50 -11.64 20.50
C GLN A 698 -24.51 -11.25 19.42
N GLY A 699 -25.07 -12.24 18.72
CA GLY A 699 -26.16 -12.01 17.78
C GLY A 699 -26.35 -13.08 16.72
N LEU A 700 -26.39 -12.67 15.46
CA LEU A 700 -26.53 -13.47 14.24
C LEU A 700 -25.13 -13.76 13.65
N THR A 701 -24.86 -14.99 13.24
CA THR A 701 -23.50 -15.42 12.85
C THR A 701 -23.48 -16.19 11.53
N GLY A 702 -23.21 -17.49 11.53
CA GLY A 702 -23.05 -18.30 10.33
C GLY A 702 -24.28 -18.30 9.42
N ILE A 703 -24.01 -18.45 8.13
CA ILE A 703 -25.00 -18.53 7.06
C ILE A 703 -24.59 -19.59 6.04
N VAL A 704 -25.58 -20.32 5.50
CA VAL A 704 -25.42 -21.26 4.38
C VAL A 704 -26.69 -21.30 3.55
N VAL A 705 -26.56 -21.51 2.24
CA VAL A 705 -27.68 -21.67 1.30
C VAL A 705 -27.89 -23.17 1.01
N ASP A 706 -29.12 -23.66 1.10
CA ASP A 706 -29.48 -25.00 0.64
C ASP A 706 -29.45 -25.05 -0.91
N PRO A 707 -28.51 -25.81 -1.53
CA PRO A 707 -28.36 -25.84 -2.99
C PRO A 707 -29.54 -26.50 -3.72
N ALA A 708 -30.45 -27.19 -3.02
CA ALA A 708 -31.63 -27.81 -3.61
C ALA A 708 -32.87 -26.91 -3.60
N THR A 709 -32.92 -25.87 -2.76
CA THR A 709 -34.11 -25.01 -2.58
C THR A 709 -33.85 -23.51 -2.70
N GLY A 710 -32.63 -23.05 -2.44
CA GLY A 710 -32.33 -21.62 -2.24
C GLY A 710 -32.75 -21.10 -0.87
N ASP A 711 -33.16 -21.95 0.07
CA ASP A 711 -33.42 -21.55 1.45
C ASP A 711 -32.11 -21.12 2.14
N VAL A 712 -32.17 -20.02 2.89
CA VAL A 712 -31.05 -19.46 3.65
C VAL A 712 -31.14 -19.94 5.11
N ILE A 713 -30.15 -20.69 5.58
CA ILE A 713 -30.07 -21.21 6.95
C ILE A 713 -29.02 -20.40 7.72
N VAL A 714 -29.34 -19.97 8.95
CA VAL A 714 -28.44 -19.19 9.82
C VAL A 714 -28.47 -19.63 11.28
N SER A 715 -27.39 -19.34 11.99
CA SER A 715 -27.30 -19.41 13.46
C SER A 715 -27.47 -18.03 14.10
N ARG A 716 -28.23 -17.95 15.20
CA ARG A 716 -28.36 -16.75 16.05
C ARG A 716 -28.48 -17.11 17.53
N VAL A 717 -28.22 -16.17 18.42
CA VAL A 717 -28.73 -16.22 19.80
C VAL A 717 -30.03 -15.42 19.96
N ARG A 718 -30.82 -15.73 20.99
CA ARG A 718 -32.04 -15.01 21.38
C ARG A 718 -32.24 -14.97 22.89
N ASP A 719 -32.93 -13.95 23.39
CA ASP A 719 -33.48 -13.93 24.76
C ASP A 719 -34.74 -14.83 24.82
N THR A 720 -35.03 -15.42 25.98
CA THR A 720 -36.29 -16.16 26.24
C THR A 720 -37.31 -15.39 27.09
N ASP A 721 -36.89 -14.40 27.88
CA ASP A 721 -37.76 -13.76 28.88
C ASP A 721 -38.29 -12.37 28.49
N GLY A 722 -37.79 -11.79 27.40
CA GLY A 722 -38.10 -10.42 26.98
C GLY A 722 -37.67 -9.38 28.02
N GLN A 723 -36.59 -9.65 28.75
CA GLN A 723 -36.05 -8.79 29.81
C GLN A 723 -34.70 -8.24 29.36
N PRO A 724 -34.46 -6.91 29.45
CA PRO A 724 -33.13 -6.35 29.20
C PRO A 724 -32.08 -6.98 30.13
N GLY A 725 -31.15 -7.76 29.57
CA GLY A 725 -30.17 -8.56 30.33
C GLY A 725 -30.65 -9.96 30.74
N GLY A 726 -31.61 -10.55 30.01
CA GLY A 726 -31.98 -11.96 30.12
C GLY A 726 -30.87 -12.93 29.66
N ALA A 727 -31.10 -14.23 29.84
CA ALA A 727 -30.18 -15.26 29.36
C ALA A 727 -30.34 -15.46 27.84
N HIS A 728 -29.22 -15.45 27.11
CA HIS A 728 -29.22 -15.70 25.67
C HIS A 728 -29.05 -17.19 25.36
N HIS A 729 -29.82 -17.69 24.40
CA HIS A 729 -29.87 -19.10 24.01
C HIS A 729 -29.63 -19.30 22.50
N PRO A 730 -28.88 -20.32 22.07
CA PRO A 730 -28.67 -20.61 20.66
C PRO A 730 -29.94 -21.04 19.91
N GLN A 731 -30.05 -20.63 18.65
CA GLN A 731 -31.10 -21.03 17.75
C GLN A 731 -30.59 -21.14 16.30
N VAL A 732 -31.08 -22.15 15.58
CA VAL A 732 -30.87 -22.33 14.15
C VAL A 732 -32.19 -22.07 13.44
N VAL A 733 -32.20 -21.19 12.45
CA VAL A 733 -33.41 -20.84 11.68
C VAL A 733 -33.16 -20.88 10.18
N LYS A 734 -34.23 -21.08 9.42
CA LYS A 734 -34.25 -21.14 7.96
C LYS A 734 -35.23 -20.15 7.38
N PHE A 735 -34.81 -19.44 6.33
CA PHE A 735 -35.62 -18.52 5.57
C PHE A 735 -35.88 -19.04 4.16
N THR A 736 -37.09 -18.85 3.67
CA THR A 736 -37.48 -19.16 2.29
C THR A 736 -37.86 -17.87 1.58
N SER A 737 -37.31 -17.63 0.39
CA SER A 737 -37.70 -16.54 -0.51
C SER A 737 -38.85 -16.97 -1.44
N LEU A 738 -39.64 -16.01 -1.92
CA LEU A 738 -40.64 -16.20 -2.98
C LEU A 738 -40.41 -15.27 -4.19
N ASP A 739 -39.30 -14.54 -4.22
CA ASP A 739 -38.99 -13.46 -5.18
C ASP A 739 -37.65 -13.66 -5.92
N GLY A 740 -37.10 -14.88 -5.90
CA GLY A 740 -35.84 -15.22 -6.57
C GLY A 740 -34.59 -15.08 -5.69
N GLY A 741 -34.77 -14.94 -4.38
CA GLY A 741 -33.68 -14.83 -3.41
C GLY A 741 -33.42 -13.41 -2.91
N LEU A 742 -34.24 -12.42 -3.28
CA LEU A 742 -34.03 -11.02 -2.90
C LEU A 742 -34.54 -10.71 -1.48
N THR A 743 -35.68 -11.29 -1.06
CA THR A 743 -36.21 -11.11 0.30
C THR A 743 -36.72 -12.42 0.93
N ALA A 744 -36.65 -12.49 2.26
CA ALA A 744 -37.24 -13.58 3.05
C ALA A 744 -38.76 -13.44 3.14
N ALA A 745 -39.50 -14.47 2.72
CA ALA A 745 -40.96 -14.53 2.82
C ALA A 745 -41.45 -15.26 4.08
N THR A 746 -40.68 -16.22 4.61
CA THR A 746 -41.02 -16.98 5.84
C THR A 746 -39.78 -17.37 6.63
N GLU A 747 -39.85 -17.29 7.97
CA GLU A 747 -38.88 -17.87 8.90
C GLU A 747 -39.42 -19.20 9.46
N THR A 748 -38.55 -20.22 9.59
CA THR A 748 -38.81 -21.49 10.28
C THR A 748 -37.67 -21.79 11.25
N VAL A 749 -37.99 -22.05 12.53
CA VAL A 749 -37.00 -22.51 13.52
C VAL A 749 -36.69 -23.99 13.29
N LEU A 750 -35.42 -24.32 13.07
CA LEU A 750 -34.96 -25.71 12.92
C LEU A 750 -34.59 -26.34 14.27
N LEU A 751 -33.84 -25.61 15.11
CA LEU A 751 -33.43 -26.05 16.43
C LEU A 751 -33.40 -24.86 17.41
N ASP A 752 -33.94 -25.06 18.61
CA ASP A 752 -34.13 -24.03 19.63
C ASP A 752 -33.57 -24.51 20.98
N MET A 753 -32.36 -24.09 21.33
CA MET A 753 -31.56 -24.67 22.43
C MET A 753 -31.88 -24.00 23.78
N VAL A 754 -33.18 -23.87 24.08
CA VAL A 754 -33.69 -23.23 25.30
C VAL A 754 -33.12 -23.91 26.55
N GLY A 755 -32.51 -23.11 27.43
CA GLY A 755 -31.84 -23.58 28.65
C GLY A 755 -30.32 -23.68 28.54
N GLU A 756 -29.74 -23.71 27.34
CA GLU A 756 -28.29 -23.60 27.13
C GLU A 756 -27.87 -22.13 27.17
N SER A 757 -27.61 -21.59 28.36
CA SER A 757 -27.22 -20.18 28.51
C SER A 757 -25.87 -19.93 27.85
N GLN A 758 -25.79 -18.88 27.04
CA GLN A 758 -24.54 -18.38 26.48
C GLN A 758 -23.89 -17.33 27.38
N GLY A 759 -22.56 -17.28 27.34
CA GLY A 759 -21.75 -16.24 27.99
C GLY A 759 -21.78 -14.94 27.19
N GLN A 760 -20.88 -13.99 27.48
CA GLN A 760 -20.81 -12.74 26.72
C GLN A 760 -20.26 -12.92 25.30
N SER A 761 -19.54 -14.01 25.05
CA SER A 761 -19.28 -14.59 23.72
C SER A 761 -19.18 -16.13 23.86
N HIS A 762 -18.39 -16.81 23.03
CA HIS A 762 -18.39 -18.28 22.87
C HIS A 762 -19.76 -18.85 22.43
N GLN A 763 -20.46 -18.09 21.58
CA GLN A 763 -21.83 -18.39 21.16
C GLN A 763 -21.92 -19.45 20.04
N ILE A 764 -23.10 -19.55 19.41
CA ILE A 764 -23.31 -20.29 18.16
C ILE A 764 -22.74 -19.50 16.97
N SER A 765 -22.02 -20.18 16.09
CA SER A 765 -21.01 -19.56 15.21
C SER A 765 -21.15 -20.02 13.76
N ASN A 766 -20.47 -21.08 13.33
CA ASN A 766 -20.55 -21.60 11.96
C ASN A 766 -21.81 -22.45 11.73
N VAL A 767 -22.38 -22.34 10.53
CA VAL A 767 -23.26 -23.35 9.93
C VAL A 767 -22.74 -23.73 8.55
N SER A 768 -22.81 -25.00 8.19
CA SER A 768 -22.34 -25.52 6.89
C SER A 768 -23.13 -26.77 6.48
N ILE A 769 -23.20 -27.03 5.17
CA ILE A 769 -23.80 -28.27 4.64
C ILE A 769 -22.67 -29.22 4.22
N GLY A 770 -22.71 -30.45 4.72
CA GLY A 770 -21.71 -31.47 4.41
C GLY A 770 -21.97 -32.22 3.10
N PRO A 771 -21.00 -33.03 2.61
CA PRO A 771 -21.14 -33.85 1.41
C PRO A 771 -22.18 -34.97 1.54
N ASP A 772 -22.69 -35.23 2.76
CA ASP A 772 -23.84 -36.09 3.02
C ASP A 772 -25.21 -35.36 2.92
N GLY A 773 -25.21 -34.06 2.61
CA GLY A 773 -26.41 -33.23 2.51
C GLY A 773 -27.01 -32.79 3.85
N MET A 774 -26.27 -32.94 4.94
CA MET A 774 -26.72 -32.61 6.30
C MET A 774 -26.17 -31.27 6.78
N LEU A 775 -26.90 -30.61 7.68
CA LEU A 775 -26.50 -29.36 8.31
C LEU A 775 -25.59 -29.64 9.51
N TYR A 776 -24.46 -28.96 9.55
CA TYR A 776 -23.50 -28.97 10.64
C TYR A 776 -23.49 -27.59 11.29
N VAL A 777 -23.41 -27.56 12.63
CA VAL A 777 -23.59 -26.34 13.43
C VAL A 777 -22.59 -26.31 14.57
N HIS A 778 -21.80 -25.24 14.65
CA HIS A 778 -20.81 -25.02 15.70
C HIS A 778 -21.43 -24.22 16.84
N ASN A 779 -21.15 -24.62 18.09
CA ASN A 779 -21.67 -23.97 19.28
C ASN A 779 -20.65 -24.03 20.42
N GLY A 780 -20.14 -22.88 20.85
CA GLY A 780 -19.15 -22.76 21.92
C GLY A 780 -19.66 -23.16 23.31
N ASP A 781 -18.76 -23.16 24.28
CA ASP A 781 -19.01 -23.59 25.67
C ASP A 781 -19.86 -22.58 26.47
N GLY A 782 -20.09 -21.38 25.93
CA GLY A 782 -20.80 -20.30 26.61
C GLY A 782 -20.17 -19.84 27.92
N PHE A 783 -18.83 -19.84 27.99
CA PHE A 783 -18.02 -19.59 29.20
C PHE A 783 -18.17 -20.67 30.30
N ASP A 784 -18.71 -21.84 29.96
CA ASP A 784 -18.90 -22.98 30.86
C ASP A 784 -18.22 -24.23 30.28
N ALA A 785 -16.89 -24.32 30.44
CA ALA A 785 -16.06 -25.42 29.94
C ALA A 785 -16.53 -26.81 30.42
N SER A 786 -17.30 -26.90 31.52
CA SER A 786 -17.89 -28.16 31.98
C SER A 786 -18.90 -28.75 30.97
N THR A 787 -19.45 -27.93 30.07
CA THR A 787 -20.37 -28.35 29.02
C THR A 787 -19.68 -29.08 27.88
N ALA A 788 -18.45 -28.71 27.54
CA ALA A 788 -17.81 -29.17 26.31
C ALA A 788 -17.63 -30.69 26.29
N LEU A 789 -17.22 -31.28 27.42
CA LEU A 789 -17.15 -32.73 27.63
C LEU A 789 -18.49 -33.37 28.03
N ASN A 790 -19.49 -32.58 28.45
CA ASN A 790 -20.83 -33.07 28.75
C ASN A 790 -21.61 -33.34 27.45
N LEU A 791 -21.84 -34.62 27.15
CA LEU A 791 -22.62 -35.05 25.99
C LEU A 791 -24.13 -34.75 26.10
N ASP A 792 -24.65 -34.49 27.30
CA ASP A 792 -26.05 -34.10 27.52
C ASP A 792 -26.26 -32.57 27.38
N SER A 793 -25.28 -31.82 26.84
CA SER A 793 -25.39 -30.40 26.50
C SER A 793 -25.04 -30.13 25.03
N TYR A 794 -25.69 -29.14 24.41
CA TYR A 794 -25.36 -28.64 23.08
C TYR A 794 -24.11 -27.75 23.05
N ARG A 795 -23.60 -27.27 24.20
CA ARG A 795 -22.48 -26.30 24.30
C ARG A 795 -21.11 -26.99 24.23
N GLY A 796 -20.15 -26.34 23.57
CA GLY A 796 -18.80 -26.87 23.26
C GLY A 796 -18.83 -28.07 22.30
N LYS A 797 -19.62 -27.96 21.22
CA LYS A 797 -19.95 -29.03 20.26
C LYS A 797 -19.87 -28.57 18.81
N ILE A 798 -19.68 -29.56 17.93
CA ILE A 798 -20.16 -29.51 16.54
C ILE A 798 -21.33 -30.50 16.44
N LEU A 799 -22.49 -29.99 16.03
CA LEU A 799 -23.75 -30.71 15.89
C LEU A 799 -23.98 -31.12 14.43
N ARG A 800 -24.78 -32.16 14.18
CA ARG A 800 -25.22 -32.62 12.85
C ARG A 800 -26.71 -32.93 12.85
N MET A 801 -27.46 -32.35 11.90
CA MET A 801 -28.91 -32.50 11.75
C MET A 801 -29.33 -32.46 10.27
N THR A 802 -30.57 -32.86 9.98
CA THR A 802 -31.16 -32.69 8.64
C THR A 802 -31.49 -31.22 8.34
N LEU A 803 -31.74 -30.87 7.08
CA LEU A 803 -32.17 -29.51 6.67
C LEU A 803 -33.57 -29.10 7.19
N ASP A 804 -34.29 -30.01 7.85
CA ASP A 804 -35.52 -29.79 8.64
C ASP A 804 -35.31 -29.98 10.16
N GLY A 805 -34.06 -29.89 10.63
CA GLY A 805 -33.70 -29.78 12.04
C GLY A 805 -33.75 -31.08 12.87
N GLN A 806 -33.84 -32.25 12.24
CA GLN A 806 -33.93 -33.53 12.97
C GLN A 806 -32.54 -34.16 13.20
N PRO A 807 -32.27 -34.78 14.36
CA PRO A 807 -31.04 -35.52 14.60
C PRO A 807 -31.07 -36.86 13.88
N LEU A 808 -29.93 -37.27 13.31
CA LEU A 808 -29.86 -38.48 12.49
C LEU A 808 -29.53 -39.73 13.31
N ALA A 809 -30.09 -40.87 12.88
CA ALA A 809 -29.93 -42.15 13.55
C ALA A 809 -28.52 -42.79 13.44
N ASP A 810 -27.65 -42.21 12.62
CA ASP A 810 -26.22 -42.53 12.47
C ASP A 810 -25.30 -41.52 13.19
N ASN A 811 -25.85 -40.48 13.86
CA ASN A 811 -25.04 -39.60 14.70
C ASN A 811 -24.36 -40.42 15.81
N PRO A 812 -23.06 -40.18 16.13
CA PRO A 812 -22.23 -41.05 16.97
C PRO A 812 -22.80 -41.44 18.34
N PHE A 813 -23.67 -40.60 18.92
CA PHE A 813 -24.26 -40.82 20.24
C PHE A 813 -25.78 -41.06 20.22
N TYR A 814 -26.42 -41.14 19.05
CA TYR A 814 -27.88 -41.23 18.91
C TYR A 814 -28.51 -42.41 19.66
N ASN A 815 -29.65 -42.16 20.34
CA ASN A 815 -30.47 -43.19 20.96
C ASN A 815 -31.94 -42.75 21.12
N ALA A 816 -32.76 -42.90 20.08
CA ALA A 816 -34.22 -42.69 20.17
C ALA A 816 -34.91 -43.47 21.33
N GLY A 817 -34.28 -44.51 21.89
CA GLY A 817 -34.77 -45.29 23.02
C GLY A 817 -34.77 -44.58 24.38
N ASN A 818 -34.02 -43.48 24.56
CA ASN A 818 -34.14 -42.63 25.77
C ASN A 818 -34.93 -41.32 25.52
N GLY A 819 -35.40 -41.09 24.30
CA GLY A 819 -36.09 -39.87 23.88
C GLY A 819 -35.13 -38.79 23.41
N ILE A 820 -35.47 -38.09 22.32
CA ILE A 820 -34.59 -37.14 21.64
C ILE A 820 -34.20 -35.98 22.57
N ASN A 821 -32.89 -35.72 22.65
CA ASN A 821 -32.24 -34.73 23.50
C ASN A 821 -30.97 -34.19 22.80
N SER A 822 -30.25 -33.28 23.46
CA SER A 822 -28.99 -32.66 23.00
C SER A 822 -27.97 -33.66 22.45
N ARG A 823 -27.79 -34.79 23.14
CA ARG A 823 -26.81 -35.83 22.80
C ARG A 823 -27.04 -36.47 21.44
N ASP A 824 -28.28 -36.49 20.95
CA ASP A 824 -28.64 -37.10 19.67
C ASP A 824 -28.18 -36.25 18.46
N TYR A 825 -27.84 -34.97 18.68
CA TYR A 825 -27.31 -34.06 17.66
C TYR A 825 -25.78 -34.02 17.61
N VAL A 826 -25.07 -34.51 18.63
CA VAL A 826 -23.61 -34.35 18.75
C VAL A 826 -22.88 -35.16 17.68
N TYR A 827 -22.13 -34.45 16.82
CA TYR A 827 -21.20 -35.04 15.85
C TYR A 827 -19.79 -35.11 16.41
N ALA A 828 -19.29 -34.02 17.00
CA ALA A 828 -18.01 -33.95 17.71
C ALA A 828 -18.14 -33.06 18.96
N TYR A 829 -17.24 -33.20 19.94
CA TYR A 829 -17.38 -32.52 21.24
C TYR A 829 -16.05 -32.18 21.91
N GLY A 830 -16.08 -31.29 22.90
CA GLY A 830 -14.87 -30.86 23.62
C GLY A 830 -14.16 -29.68 22.96
N PHE A 831 -14.93 -28.73 22.41
CA PHE A 831 -14.46 -27.45 21.90
C PHE A 831 -14.76 -26.32 22.90
N ARG A 832 -13.99 -25.23 22.83
CA ARG A 832 -14.19 -23.98 23.59
C ARG A 832 -15.08 -22.99 22.83
N ASN A 833 -14.62 -22.54 21.68
CA ASN A 833 -15.24 -21.50 20.86
C ASN A 833 -14.96 -21.79 19.37
N PRO A 834 -15.49 -22.92 18.83
CA PRO A 834 -15.31 -23.28 17.44
C PRO A 834 -16.05 -22.25 16.59
N PHE A 835 -15.32 -21.48 15.81
CA PHE A 835 -15.79 -20.23 15.22
C PHE A 835 -16.03 -20.39 13.72
N GLY A 836 -15.03 -20.94 13.03
CA GLY A 836 -15.04 -21.19 11.60
C GLY A 836 -15.12 -22.69 11.28
N GLY A 837 -15.77 -23.04 10.18
CA GLY A 837 -15.79 -24.43 9.72
C GLY A 837 -16.16 -24.59 8.24
N ALA A 838 -15.43 -25.47 7.55
CA ALA A 838 -15.63 -25.76 6.14
C ALA A 838 -15.32 -27.22 5.80
N TRP A 839 -15.87 -27.70 4.68
CA TRP A 839 -15.63 -29.05 4.16
C TRP A 839 -14.60 -29.01 3.05
N ARG A 840 -13.65 -29.96 3.06
CA ARG A 840 -12.67 -30.15 2.00
C ARG A 840 -13.16 -31.20 0.99
N ALA A 841 -13.12 -30.89 -0.30
CA ALA A 841 -13.58 -31.80 -1.35
C ALA A 841 -12.68 -33.04 -1.46
N ALA A 842 -11.35 -32.86 -1.52
CA ALA A 842 -10.38 -33.94 -1.74
C ALA A 842 -10.45 -35.12 -0.75
N ASP A 843 -10.89 -34.90 0.50
CA ASP A 843 -11.01 -35.96 1.51
C ASP A 843 -12.40 -36.08 2.16
N GLY A 844 -13.35 -35.24 1.75
CA GLY A 844 -14.73 -35.24 2.26
C GLY A 844 -14.87 -34.96 3.75
N THR A 845 -13.88 -34.33 4.40
CA THR A 845 -13.89 -34.08 5.86
C THR A 845 -14.16 -32.62 6.20
N HIS A 846 -14.75 -32.40 7.37
CA HIS A 846 -14.94 -31.08 7.94
C HIS A 846 -13.71 -30.63 8.73
N TYR A 847 -13.39 -29.34 8.67
CA TYR A 847 -12.30 -28.70 9.39
C TYR A 847 -12.84 -27.54 10.21
N GLU A 848 -12.24 -27.29 11.38
CA GLU A 848 -12.60 -26.21 12.30
C GLU A 848 -11.41 -25.34 12.66
N VAL A 849 -11.69 -24.06 12.89
CA VAL A 849 -10.80 -23.14 13.61
C VAL A 849 -11.50 -22.59 14.85
N GLU A 850 -10.81 -22.62 15.99
CA GLU A 850 -11.35 -22.19 17.27
C GLU A 850 -10.40 -21.33 18.09
N ASN A 851 -10.95 -20.37 18.84
CA ASN A 851 -10.14 -19.52 19.72
C ASN A 851 -9.92 -20.18 21.07
N GLY A 852 -8.70 -20.11 21.59
CA GLY A 852 -8.34 -20.47 22.95
C GLY A 852 -8.36 -19.28 23.92
N PRO A 853 -7.95 -19.49 25.19
CA PRO A 853 -7.69 -18.41 26.13
C PRO A 853 -6.39 -17.65 25.83
N SER A 854 -5.38 -18.34 25.28
CA SER A 854 -4.12 -17.72 24.80
C SER A 854 -3.44 -18.50 23.67
N SER A 855 -4.00 -19.65 23.28
CA SER A 855 -3.44 -20.54 22.25
C SER A 855 -4.61 -21.10 21.42
N ASP A 856 -4.71 -20.76 20.14
CA ASP A 856 -5.84 -21.13 19.26
C ASP A 856 -5.60 -22.48 18.57
N ARG A 857 -6.62 -23.07 17.94
CA ARG A 857 -6.51 -24.35 17.21
C ARG A 857 -7.08 -24.30 15.80
N PHE A 858 -6.39 -24.96 14.86
CA PHE A 858 -6.93 -25.46 13.60
C PHE A 858 -6.94 -27.00 13.65
N ALA A 859 -8.07 -27.65 13.35
CA ALA A 859 -8.20 -29.10 13.43
C ALA A 859 -9.11 -29.75 12.38
N LYS A 860 -8.90 -31.05 12.16
CA LYS A 860 -9.75 -31.92 11.34
C LYS A 860 -10.82 -32.58 12.21
N VAL A 861 -12.09 -32.44 11.85
CA VAL A 861 -13.25 -32.82 12.68
C VAL A 861 -13.74 -34.24 12.35
N ASN A 862 -13.64 -35.13 13.33
CA ASN A 862 -13.96 -36.55 13.18
C ASN A 862 -15.24 -36.94 13.94
N PRO A 863 -16.11 -37.83 13.39
CA PRO A 863 -17.33 -38.26 14.07
C PRO A 863 -17.03 -38.96 15.40
N GLY A 864 -17.69 -38.52 16.47
CA GLY A 864 -17.58 -39.06 17.82
C GLY A 864 -16.29 -38.68 18.55
N GLN A 865 -15.39 -37.94 17.89
CA GLN A 865 -14.11 -37.54 18.46
C GLN A 865 -14.30 -36.48 19.54
N SER A 866 -13.45 -36.57 20.57
CA SER A 866 -13.37 -35.59 21.64
C SER A 866 -12.10 -34.75 21.51
N TYR A 867 -12.25 -33.43 21.59
CA TYR A 867 -11.17 -32.43 21.48
C TYR A 867 -10.71 -31.89 22.84
N GLN A 868 -11.20 -32.52 23.92
CA GLN A 868 -10.70 -32.43 25.30
C GLN A 868 -10.74 -31.04 25.99
N TRP A 869 -11.39 -30.00 25.43
CA TRP A 869 -11.53 -28.71 26.12
C TRP A 869 -12.05 -28.87 27.56
N ASP A 870 -11.22 -28.48 28.53
CA ASP A 870 -11.43 -28.67 29.97
C ASP A 870 -11.29 -27.37 30.78
N GLY A 871 -11.01 -26.25 30.10
CA GLY A 871 -10.67 -24.96 30.72
C GLY A 871 -9.20 -24.54 30.55
N SER A 872 -8.32 -25.41 30.03
CA SER A 872 -6.87 -25.15 29.95
C SER A 872 -6.33 -24.97 28.54
N ASN A 873 -5.34 -24.09 28.34
CA ASN A 873 -4.60 -23.97 27.06
C ASN A 873 -4.01 -25.32 26.62
N ALA A 874 -3.59 -26.18 27.56
CA ALA A 874 -3.06 -27.51 27.27
C ALA A 874 -4.04 -28.40 26.47
N SER A 875 -5.36 -28.24 26.71
CA SER A 875 -6.37 -28.97 25.94
C SER A 875 -6.49 -28.50 24.48
N MET A 876 -6.16 -27.24 24.18
CA MET A 876 -6.20 -26.67 22.81
C MET A 876 -5.21 -27.35 21.85
N PHE A 877 -4.16 -28.01 22.35
CA PHE A 877 -3.23 -28.80 21.55
C PHE A 877 -3.76 -30.20 21.19
N THR A 878 -4.91 -30.62 21.73
CA THR A 878 -5.45 -31.97 21.52
C THR A 878 -6.15 -32.10 20.17
N ASN A 879 -5.64 -33.00 19.33
CA ASN A 879 -6.05 -33.23 17.94
C ASN A 879 -5.92 -31.99 17.03
N ALA A 880 -5.08 -31.02 17.40
CA ALA A 880 -4.70 -29.92 16.54
C ALA A 880 -3.89 -30.41 15.32
N LEU A 881 -4.12 -29.78 14.17
CA LEU A 881 -3.20 -29.80 13.04
C LEU A 881 -2.19 -28.66 13.14
N TYR A 882 -2.64 -27.51 13.66
CA TYR A 882 -1.84 -26.33 13.94
C TYR A 882 -2.40 -25.60 15.17
N ASN A 883 -1.51 -24.94 15.91
CA ASN A 883 -1.88 -24.05 17.02
C ASN A 883 -1.19 -22.70 16.83
N TRP A 884 -1.96 -21.61 16.96
CA TRP A 884 -1.39 -20.28 17.13
C TRP A 884 -1.12 -20.07 18.61
N ASP A 885 0.15 -20.06 19.01
CA ASP A 885 0.58 -19.83 20.40
C ASP A 885 1.74 -18.80 20.38
N PRO A 886 1.50 -17.51 20.67
CA PRO A 886 0.24 -16.92 21.16
C PRO A 886 -0.91 -16.91 20.14
N ALA A 887 -2.13 -16.74 20.65
CA ALA A 887 -3.37 -16.63 19.88
C ALA A 887 -3.37 -15.48 18.85
N HIS A 888 -4.00 -15.73 17.70
CA HIS A 888 -4.24 -14.80 16.59
C HIS A 888 -5.74 -14.51 16.35
N ALA A 889 -6.63 -15.17 17.10
CA ALA A 889 -8.09 -15.15 16.92
C ALA A 889 -8.54 -15.51 15.49
N PRO A 890 -8.31 -16.75 15.02
CA PRO A 890 -8.86 -17.23 13.75
C PRO A 890 -10.40 -17.33 13.83
N VAL A 891 -11.13 -16.76 12.88
CA VAL A 891 -12.60 -16.65 12.96
C VAL A 891 -13.32 -17.48 11.89
N ASN A 892 -12.74 -17.62 10.70
CA ASN A 892 -13.36 -18.41 9.63
C ASN A 892 -12.31 -19.15 8.79
N ILE A 893 -12.75 -20.19 8.10
CA ILE A 893 -11.92 -21.05 7.24
C ILE A 893 -12.67 -21.34 5.94
N ALA A 894 -11.97 -21.27 4.82
CA ALA A 894 -12.49 -21.60 3.49
C ALA A 894 -11.52 -22.52 2.73
N PHE A 895 -12.05 -23.28 1.78
CA PHE A 895 -11.28 -24.07 0.83
C PHE A 895 -11.62 -23.59 -0.58
N VAL A 896 -10.60 -23.26 -1.37
CA VAL A 896 -10.75 -23.04 -2.81
C VAL A 896 -10.67 -24.42 -3.48
N GLN A 897 -11.67 -24.83 -4.25
CA GLN A 897 -11.82 -26.24 -4.71
C GLN A 897 -12.15 -26.33 -6.20
N PRO A 898 -11.63 -27.33 -6.94
CA PRO A 898 -11.90 -27.45 -8.38
C PRO A 898 -13.40 -27.57 -8.70
N GLU A 899 -14.17 -28.30 -7.89
CA GLU A 899 -15.60 -28.52 -8.07
C GLU A 899 -16.46 -27.32 -7.64
N THR A 900 -15.94 -26.48 -6.73
CA THR A 900 -16.64 -25.28 -6.22
C THR A 900 -16.12 -24.07 -6.98
N PHE A 901 -16.94 -23.56 -7.92
CA PHE A 901 -16.59 -22.39 -8.74
C PHE A 901 -15.29 -22.53 -9.56
N GLY A 902 -14.90 -23.75 -9.96
CA GLY A 902 -13.73 -23.96 -10.82
C GLY A 902 -12.40 -23.59 -10.13
N GLY A 903 -12.33 -23.70 -8.81
CA GLY A 903 -11.18 -23.23 -8.03
C GLY A 903 -11.11 -21.71 -7.87
N SER A 904 -12.24 -21.00 -7.95
CA SER A 904 -12.36 -19.55 -7.74
C SER A 904 -11.38 -18.71 -8.58
N GLY A 905 -10.98 -19.20 -9.77
CA GLY A 905 -9.97 -18.57 -10.63
C GLY A 905 -8.52 -18.67 -10.12
N PHE A 906 -8.25 -19.30 -8.98
CA PHE A 906 -6.90 -19.44 -8.43
C PHE A 906 -6.11 -20.54 -9.17
N PRO A 907 -4.76 -20.46 -9.21
CA PRO A 907 -3.90 -21.52 -9.74
C PRO A 907 -4.08 -22.85 -9.02
N SER A 908 -3.88 -23.96 -9.74
CA SER A 908 -4.13 -25.31 -9.21
C SER A 908 -3.30 -25.71 -7.98
N GLN A 909 -2.21 -25.02 -7.69
CA GLN A 909 -1.43 -25.20 -6.45
C GLN A 909 -2.15 -24.73 -5.18
N TYR A 910 -3.18 -23.89 -5.31
CA TYR A 910 -4.03 -23.42 -4.21
C TYR A 910 -5.36 -24.18 -4.09
N TRP A 911 -5.62 -25.14 -4.99
CA TRP A 911 -6.82 -25.98 -4.93
C TRP A 911 -6.75 -26.99 -3.79
N ASP A 912 -7.87 -27.21 -3.12
CA ASP A 912 -8.03 -28.01 -1.89
C ASP A 912 -7.16 -27.54 -0.70
N GLN A 913 -6.64 -26.32 -0.73
CA GLN A 913 -5.87 -25.73 0.38
C GLN A 913 -6.76 -24.90 1.31
N ALA A 914 -6.36 -24.82 2.58
CA ALA A 914 -7.13 -24.12 3.61
C ALA A 914 -6.68 -22.66 3.72
N PHE A 915 -7.64 -21.74 3.65
CA PHE A 915 -7.44 -20.31 3.93
C PHE A 915 -8.18 -19.93 5.21
N VAL A 916 -7.54 -19.19 6.12
CA VAL A 916 -8.08 -18.82 7.43
C VAL A 916 -8.03 -17.31 7.61
N SER A 917 -9.12 -16.71 8.11
CA SER A 917 -9.15 -15.31 8.54
C SER A 917 -8.70 -15.18 10.00
N GLU A 918 -7.62 -14.43 10.24
CA GLU A 918 -7.12 -14.08 11.57
C GLU A 918 -7.59 -12.67 11.92
N SER A 919 -8.44 -12.51 12.93
CA SER A 919 -9.02 -11.20 13.28
C SER A 919 -8.15 -10.40 14.26
N GLY A 920 -7.31 -11.06 15.05
CA GLY A 920 -6.50 -10.41 16.08
C GLY A 920 -7.33 -9.76 17.19
N PRO A 921 -6.79 -8.72 17.87
CA PRO A 921 -7.47 -8.07 19.00
C PRO A 921 -8.77 -7.34 18.61
N THR A 922 -9.84 -7.59 19.37
CA THR A 922 -11.17 -6.97 19.20
C THR A 922 -11.08 -5.45 19.11
N TYR A 923 -11.58 -4.88 18.00
CA TYR A 923 -11.61 -3.44 17.71
C TYR A 923 -10.23 -2.73 17.67
N GLY A 924 -9.15 -3.48 17.41
CA GLY A 924 -7.78 -2.95 17.27
C GLY A 924 -7.62 -1.91 16.15
N LEU A 925 -6.84 -0.86 16.43
CA LEU A 925 -6.49 0.22 15.49
C LEU A 925 -5.19 -0.12 14.75
N GLY A 926 -5.07 0.26 13.48
CA GLY A 926 -3.89 0.02 12.66
C GLY A 926 -3.57 -1.47 12.41
N PRO A 927 -2.41 -1.78 11.79
CA PRO A 927 -1.92 -3.15 11.59
C PRO A 927 -1.68 -3.90 12.90
N GLN A 928 -1.74 -5.23 12.86
CA GLN A 928 -1.65 -6.09 14.05
C GLN A 928 -0.69 -7.26 13.82
N VAL A 929 0.33 -7.42 14.66
CA VAL A 929 1.34 -8.48 14.52
C VAL A 929 0.71 -9.89 14.53
N LEU A 930 -0.40 -10.05 15.26
CA LEU A 930 -1.09 -11.32 15.50
C LEU A 930 -2.54 -11.30 14.97
N GLY A 931 -2.77 -10.78 13.77
CA GLY A 931 -4.08 -10.85 13.09
C GLY A 931 -4.30 -9.77 12.03
N LYS A 932 -5.57 -9.49 11.72
CA LYS A 932 -6.03 -8.68 10.58
C LYS A 932 -5.54 -9.17 9.20
N ARG A 933 -5.52 -10.49 8.99
CA ARG A 933 -4.99 -11.09 7.76
C ARG A 933 -5.71 -12.35 7.31
N ILE A 934 -5.44 -12.79 6.09
CA ILE A 934 -5.80 -14.12 5.57
C ILE A 934 -4.51 -14.91 5.39
N VAL A 935 -4.45 -16.10 5.99
CA VAL A 935 -3.31 -17.03 5.86
C VAL A 935 -3.72 -18.33 5.15
N GLY A 936 -2.83 -18.87 4.33
CA GLY A 936 -2.95 -20.18 3.67
C GLY A 936 -2.20 -21.29 4.39
N PHE A 937 -2.72 -22.51 4.33
CA PHE A 937 -2.09 -23.75 4.78
C PHE A 937 -2.14 -24.82 3.69
N GLN A 938 -0.98 -25.40 3.38
CA GLN A 938 -0.86 -26.50 2.42
C GLN A 938 -1.15 -27.84 3.10
N LEU A 939 -2.14 -28.59 2.60
CA LEU A 939 -2.62 -29.85 3.16
C LEU A 939 -2.35 -31.04 2.24
N ASP A 940 -1.76 -32.11 2.77
CA ASP A 940 -1.57 -33.35 2.01
C ASP A 940 -2.90 -34.06 1.67
N ALA A 941 -2.84 -35.13 0.87
CA ALA A 941 -4.00 -35.93 0.50
C ALA A 941 -4.62 -36.76 1.65
N GLN A 942 -4.12 -36.64 2.87
CA GLN A 942 -4.71 -37.19 4.10
C GLN A 942 -5.30 -36.09 4.99
N GLY A 943 -5.01 -34.82 4.69
CA GLY A 943 -5.49 -33.65 5.39
C GLY A 943 -4.56 -33.15 6.49
N ASN A 944 -3.29 -33.54 6.51
CA ASN A 944 -2.28 -33.02 7.44
C ASN A 944 -1.67 -31.73 6.88
N VAL A 945 -1.36 -30.77 7.75
CA VAL A 945 -0.60 -29.56 7.38
C VAL A 945 0.83 -29.94 7.00
N THR A 946 1.30 -29.42 5.87
CA THR A 946 2.65 -29.64 5.32
C THR A 946 3.48 -28.36 5.24
N SER A 947 2.84 -27.21 5.03
CA SER A 947 3.41 -25.88 5.23
C SER A 947 2.30 -24.84 5.51
N GLY A 948 2.71 -23.63 5.88
CA GLY A 948 1.85 -22.55 6.40
C GLY A 948 1.96 -22.37 7.92
N PRO A 949 1.39 -21.30 8.49
CA PRO A 949 0.62 -20.26 7.82
C PRO A 949 1.49 -19.39 6.91
N GLU A 950 0.99 -19.10 5.71
CA GLU A 950 1.56 -18.14 4.77
C GLU A 950 0.57 -17.00 4.55
N THR A 951 0.96 -15.74 4.76
CA THR A 951 0.04 -14.61 4.51
C THR A 951 -0.27 -14.48 3.02
N LEU A 952 -1.56 -14.47 2.70
CA LEU A 952 -2.10 -14.11 1.38
C LEU A 952 -2.53 -12.64 1.34
N VAL A 953 -3.19 -12.15 2.39
CA VAL A 953 -3.66 -10.76 2.53
C VAL A 953 -3.28 -10.22 3.90
N GLU A 954 -2.68 -9.03 3.95
CA GLU A 954 -2.35 -8.31 5.20
C GLU A 954 -3.11 -6.97 5.23
N TYR A 955 -3.54 -6.54 6.41
CA TYR A 955 -4.12 -5.22 6.63
C TYR A 955 -3.01 -4.16 6.83
N VAL A 956 -3.08 -3.09 6.05
CA VAL A 956 -2.12 -1.96 6.04
C VAL A 956 -2.76 -0.61 6.37
N GLY A 957 -4.08 -0.55 6.54
CA GLY A 957 -4.80 0.69 6.85
C GLY A 957 -4.50 1.29 8.23
N MET A 958 -4.90 2.54 8.42
CA MET A 958 -4.77 3.27 9.71
C MET A 958 -5.98 3.05 10.64
N GLY A 959 -7.11 2.60 10.11
CA GLY A 959 -8.39 2.44 10.80
C GLY A 959 -8.55 1.16 11.63
N ARG A 960 -9.78 0.66 11.71
CA ARG A 960 -10.21 -0.45 12.57
C ARG A 960 -10.69 -1.72 11.85
N GLY A 961 -10.62 -1.76 10.52
CA GLY A 961 -10.97 -2.94 9.72
C GLY A 961 -10.22 -4.18 10.20
N THR A 962 -10.89 -5.34 10.15
CA THR A 962 -10.31 -6.65 10.48
C THR A 962 -11.07 -7.78 9.81
N VAL A 963 -10.36 -8.76 9.27
CA VAL A 963 -10.95 -9.88 8.50
C VAL A 963 -11.75 -10.81 9.41
N VAL A 964 -13.01 -11.09 9.06
CA VAL A 964 -13.86 -12.05 9.78
C VAL A 964 -14.51 -13.05 8.83
N GLY A 965 -15.47 -12.61 8.01
CA GLY A 965 -16.12 -13.47 7.02
C GLY A 965 -15.13 -13.92 5.95
N LEU A 966 -15.32 -15.14 5.43
CA LEU A 966 -14.43 -15.76 4.44
C LEU A 966 -15.21 -16.85 3.67
N ALA A 967 -15.18 -16.82 2.34
CA ALA A 967 -15.84 -17.81 1.48
C ALA A 967 -15.19 -17.88 0.08
N ALA A 968 -15.08 -19.08 -0.49
CA ALA A 968 -14.70 -19.26 -1.89
C ALA A 968 -15.88 -18.88 -2.80
N GLY A 969 -15.65 -17.95 -3.74
CA GLY A 969 -16.65 -17.41 -4.66
C GLY A 969 -16.39 -17.77 -6.14
N PRO A 970 -17.18 -17.21 -7.09
CA PRO A 970 -17.10 -17.53 -8.52
C PRO A 970 -15.73 -17.25 -9.16
N ASP A 971 -15.07 -16.18 -8.72
CA ASP A 971 -13.87 -15.60 -9.36
C ASP A 971 -12.84 -15.07 -8.35
N GLY A 972 -12.94 -15.51 -7.08
CA GLY A 972 -11.95 -15.22 -6.04
C GLY A 972 -12.32 -15.75 -4.66
N LEU A 973 -11.47 -15.45 -3.68
CA LEU A 973 -11.70 -15.70 -2.26
C LEU A 973 -12.26 -14.43 -1.61
N TYR A 974 -13.53 -14.45 -1.20
CA TYR A 974 -14.22 -13.27 -0.68
C TYR A 974 -14.13 -13.21 0.84
N PHE A 975 -14.02 -12.00 1.40
CA PHE A 975 -13.95 -11.78 2.84
C PHE A 975 -14.68 -10.52 3.30
N THR A 976 -15.02 -10.43 4.59
CA THR A 976 -15.62 -9.22 5.19
C THR A 976 -14.65 -8.55 6.15
N GLU A 977 -14.67 -7.22 6.22
CA GLU A 977 -14.19 -6.51 7.41
C GLU A 977 -15.30 -6.40 8.44
N LEU A 978 -15.03 -6.65 9.73
CA LEU A 978 -16.08 -6.59 10.76
C LEU A 978 -16.50 -5.15 11.10
N TYR A 979 -15.55 -4.21 11.12
CA TYR A 979 -15.79 -2.83 11.50
C TYR A 979 -15.66 -1.90 10.29
N LYS A 980 -16.42 -0.80 10.29
CA LYS A 980 -16.11 0.36 9.44
C LYS A 980 -14.67 0.80 9.74
N ASP A 981 -13.85 0.91 8.70
CA ASP A 981 -12.41 1.10 8.89
C ASP A 981 -12.03 2.49 9.43
N VAL A 982 -12.22 3.52 8.60
CA VAL A 982 -11.96 4.94 8.92
C VAL A 982 -13.21 5.65 9.42
N ASP A 983 -13.06 6.74 10.16
CA ASP A 983 -14.16 7.54 10.73
C ASP A 983 -15.24 6.73 11.47
N ALA A 984 -14.82 5.69 12.22
CA ALA A 984 -15.69 4.95 13.13
C ALA A 984 -15.67 5.60 14.52
N VAL A 985 -16.80 6.19 14.91
CA VAL A 985 -17.05 6.75 16.24
C VAL A 985 -17.33 5.61 17.23
N THR A 986 -18.00 4.55 16.77
CA THR A 986 -18.31 3.36 17.59
C THR A 986 -18.06 2.05 16.83
N PRO A 987 -17.85 0.91 17.53
CA PRO A 987 -17.74 -0.40 16.89
C PRO A 987 -18.98 -0.85 16.12
N ILE A 988 -20.11 -0.16 16.29
CA ILE A 988 -21.40 -0.53 15.71
C ILE A 988 -21.81 0.39 14.55
N ASP A 989 -20.91 1.26 14.10
CA ASP A 989 -21.16 2.17 12.99
C ASP A 989 -21.23 1.40 11.66
N ALA A 990 -22.24 1.69 10.84
CA ALA A 990 -22.38 1.10 9.50
C ALA A 990 -21.40 1.74 8.51
N GLY A 991 -20.84 0.93 7.62
CA GLY A 991 -19.78 1.32 6.68
C GLY A 991 -18.71 0.24 6.46
N ALA A 992 -18.84 -0.93 7.06
CA ALA A 992 -18.01 -2.09 6.79
C ALA A 992 -18.28 -2.66 5.38
N ARG A 993 -17.31 -3.42 4.86
CA ARG A 993 -17.23 -3.87 3.46
C ARG A 993 -17.02 -5.37 3.27
N VAL A 994 -17.27 -5.79 2.04
CA VAL A 994 -16.90 -7.10 1.47
C VAL A 994 -15.85 -6.85 0.39
N PHE A 995 -14.77 -7.63 0.45
CA PHE A 995 -13.68 -7.62 -0.53
C PHE A 995 -13.54 -8.99 -1.20
N ARG A 996 -12.83 -9.02 -2.32
CA ARG A 996 -12.41 -10.23 -3.02
C ARG A 996 -10.88 -10.23 -3.18
N VAL A 997 -10.25 -11.35 -2.84
CA VAL A 997 -8.90 -11.68 -3.32
C VAL A 997 -9.04 -12.39 -4.65
N ARG A 998 -8.46 -11.83 -5.72
CA ARG A 998 -8.52 -12.39 -7.08
C ARG A 998 -7.12 -12.70 -7.59
N TYR A 999 -6.94 -13.87 -8.20
CA TYR A 999 -5.72 -14.16 -8.96
C TYR A 999 -5.82 -13.53 -10.36
N ILE A 1000 -4.73 -12.91 -10.78
CA ILE A 1000 -4.59 -12.18 -12.05
C ILE A 1000 -3.44 -12.71 -12.93
N GLY A 1001 -2.46 -13.40 -12.34
CA GLY A 1001 -1.24 -13.84 -13.01
C GLY A 1001 0.01 -13.32 -12.31
N GLY A 1002 0.87 -14.22 -11.79
CA GLY A 1002 2.19 -13.84 -11.27
C GLY A 1002 3.16 -13.51 -12.40
N ASN A 1003 4.13 -12.62 -12.15
CA ASN A 1003 5.15 -12.16 -13.11
C ASN A 1003 5.77 -13.33 -13.89
N SER A 1004 5.65 -13.34 -15.22
CA SER A 1004 5.69 -14.60 -16.00
C SER A 1004 7.06 -15.27 -16.10
N ALA A 1005 8.15 -14.52 -15.87
CA ALA A 1005 9.52 -15.01 -15.91
C ALA A 1005 10.07 -15.54 -14.57
N ASP A 1006 9.25 -15.60 -13.50
CA ASP A 1006 9.54 -16.42 -12.32
C ASP A 1006 9.24 -17.88 -12.68
N PHE A 1007 10.31 -18.64 -12.92
CA PHE A 1007 10.29 -20.04 -13.35
C PHE A 1007 10.52 -21.00 -12.19
N THR A 1008 11.18 -20.54 -11.14
CA THR A 1008 11.48 -21.33 -9.94
C THR A 1008 10.32 -21.39 -8.96
N GLY A 1009 9.42 -20.41 -9.00
CA GLY A 1009 8.27 -20.25 -8.13
C GLY A 1009 8.62 -19.68 -6.76
N ASP A 1010 9.71 -18.91 -6.64
CA ASP A 1010 10.17 -18.35 -5.36
C ASP A 1010 9.71 -16.90 -5.11
N GLY A 1011 9.02 -16.29 -6.08
CA GLY A 1011 8.46 -14.94 -6.01
C GLY A 1011 9.37 -13.84 -6.54
N PHE A 1012 10.62 -14.15 -6.90
CA PHE A 1012 11.56 -13.23 -7.55
C PHE A 1012 11.79 -13.62 -9.03
N VAL A 1013 12.56 -12.81 -9.75
CA VAL A 1013 13.04 -13.12 -11.10
C VAL A 1013 14.53 -12.83 -11.11
N ASP A 1014 15.33 -13.88 -10.96
CA ASP A 1014 16.71 -13.80 -10.48
C ASP A 1014 17.64 -14.73 -11.30
N GLY A 1015 18.91 -14.89 -10.89
CA GLY A 1015 19.84 -15.82 -11.54
C GLY A 1015 19.45 -17.30 -11.43
N ALA A 1016 18.55 -17.67 -10.51
CA ALA A 1016 17.96 -19.00 -10.43
C ALA A 1016 17.03 -19.26 -11.63
N ASP A 1017 16.15 -18.33 -11.97
CA ASP A 1017 15.27 -18.40 -13.14
C ASP A 1017 16.07 -18.36 -14.45
N LEU A 1018 17.11 -17.51 -14.52
CA LEU A 1018 18.05 -17.55 -15.64
C LEU A 1018 18.63 -18.95 -15.85
N SER A 1019 18.95 -19.66 -14.78
CA SER A 1019 19.47 -21.02 -14.84
C SER A 1019 18.42 -22.03 -15.34
N VAL A 1020 17.12 -21.78 -15.12
CA VAL A 1020 16.02 -22.59 -15.68
C VAL A 1020 15.87 -22.33 -17.17
N TRP A 1021 15.88 -21.08 -17.62
CA TRP A 1021 15.84 -20.73 -19.04
C TRP A 1021 17.09 -21.23 -19.79
N GLU A 1022 18.31 -20.97 -19.29
CA GLU A 1022 19.57 -21.44 -19.90
C GLU A 1022 19.64 -22.97 -20.03
N THR A 1023 18.93 -23.71 -19.16
CA THR A 1023 18.87 -25.18 -19.19
C THR A 1023 17.96 -25.71 -20.32
N ASN A 1024 16.94 -24.94 -20.74
CA ASN A 1024 15.89 -25.40 -21.65
C ASN A 1024 15.85 -24.65 -23.00
N PHE A 1025 16.57 -23.53 -23.13
CA PHE A 1025 16.63 -22.71 -24.35
C PHE A 1025 16.87 -23.52 -25.63
N GLY A 1026 16.00 -23.30 -26.63
CA GLY A 1026 15.91 -24.06 -27.88
C GLY A 1026 14.95 -25.25 -27.83
N ALA A 1027 14.04 -25.32 -26.84
CA ALA A 1027 12.97 -26.32 -26.77
C ALA A 1027 11.82 -25.94 -27.73
N PRO A 1028 11.59 -26.68 -28.83
CA PRO A 1028 10.80 -26.19 -29.98
C PRO A 1028 9.29 -26.52 -29.91
N SER A 1029 8.76 -26.80 -28.72
CA SER A 1029 7.34 -27.01 -28.35
C SER A 1029 7.21 -27.95 -27.13
N GLY A 1030 6.18 -27.69 -26.32
CA GLY A 1030 5.84 -28.50 -25.14
C GLY A 1030 6.57 -28.08 -23.86
N ALA A 1031 7.13 -26.87 -23.85
CA ALA A 1031 7.58 -26.21 -22.65
C ALA A 1031 6.40 -25.74 -21.77
N SER A 1032 6.78 -25.21 -20.62
CA SER A 1032 5.90 -24.61 -19.61
C SER A 1032 6.73 -23.67 -18.75
N ARG A 1033 6.07 -22.75 -18.02
CA ARG A 1033 6.75 -21.76 -17.17
C ARG A 1033 7.84 -22.33 -16.25
N THR A 1034 7.62 -23.45 -15.57
CA THR A 1034 8.67 -24.07 -14.71
C THR A 1034 9.83 -24.72 -15.48
N THR A 1035 9.86 -24.54 -16.80
CA THR A 1035 10.93 -24.93 -17.72
C THR A 1035 11.41 -23.77 -18.61
N GLY A 1036 11.09 -22.51 -18.30
CA GLY A 1036 11.66 -21.32 -18.95
C GLY A 1036 10.77 -20.59 -19.98
N ASP A 1037 9.51 -21.01 -20.14
CA ASP A 1037 8.50 -20.44 -21.05
C ASP A 1037 7.72 -19.31 -20.33
N ALA A 1038 8.07 -18.06 -20.63
CA ALA A 1038 7.56 -16.85 -20.00
C ALA A 1038 6.46 -16.14 -20.81
N ASP A 1039 6.37 -16.33 -22.12
CA ASP A 1039 5.28 -15.75 -22.93
C ASP A 1039 4.08 -16.70 -23.14
N ALA A 1040 4.23 -17.97 -22.75
CA ALA A 1040 3.24 -19.05 -22.82
C ALA A 1040 2.93 -19.57 -24.23
N ASP A 1041 3.82 -19.39 -25.21
CA ASP A 1041 3.68 -20.00 -26.55
C ASP A 1041 4.05 -21.51 -26.62
N HIS A 1042 4.64 -22.04 -25.53
CA HIS A 1042 5.15 -23.41 -25.33
C HIS A 1042 6.51 -23.76 -25.96
N ASP A 1043 7.27 -22.78 -26.44
CA ASP A 1043 8.68 -22.86 -26.87
C ASP A 1043 9.63 -22.44 -25.70
N VAL A 1044 10.94 -22.29 -25.91
CA VAL A 1044 11.86 -21.57 -24.98
C VAL A 1044 12.93 -20.87 -25.81
N ASP A 1045 12.80 -19.56 -25.98
CA ASP A 1045 13.43 -18.78 -27.05
C ASP A 1045 14.02 -17.44 -26.50
N GLY A 1046 14.42 -16.52 -27.37
CA GLY A 1046 14.85 -15.17 -27.01
C GLY A 1046 13.73 -14.25 -26.51
N ALA A 1047 12.45 -14.55 -26.77
CA ALA A 1047 11.30 -13.84 -26.22
C ALA A 1047 11.23 -14.00 -24.69
N ASP A 1048 11.34 -15.24 -24.19
CA ASP A 1048 11.33 -15.54 -22.76
C ASP A 1048 12.51 -14.89 -22.04
N PHE A 1049 13.68 -14.92 -22.68
CA PHE A 1049 14.86 -14.23 -22.17
C PHE A 1049 14.62 -12.72 -22.06
N LEU A 1050 13.90 -12.13 -23.01
CA LEU A 1050 13.58 -10.71 -23.00
C LEU A 1050 12.61 -10.36 -21.85
N LEU A 1051 11.65 -11.25 -21.55
CA LEU A 1051 10.77 -11.12 -20.39
C LEU A 1051 11.53 -11.29 -19.07
N TRP A 1052 12.40 -12.31 -18.95
CA TRP A 1052 13.29 -12.46 -17.80
C TRP A 1052 14.19 -11.23 -17.61
N GLN A 1053 14.80 -10.70 -18.67
CA GLN A 1053 15.63 -9.49 -18.61
C GLN A 1053 14.87 -8.23 -18.18
N ARG A 1054 13.58 -8.13 -18.51
CA ARG A 1054 12.71 -7.00 -18.13
C ARG A 1054 12.23 -7.11 -16.69
N SER A 1055 11.91 -8.32 -16.24
CA SER A 1055 11.44 -8.58 -14.88
C SER A 1055 12.55 -8.78 -13.85
N TYR A 1056 13.81 -8.91 -14.28
CA TYR A 1056 14.95 -9.24 -13.40
C TYR A 1056 15.10 -8.27 -12.22
N SER A 1057 14.96 -8.81 -11.01
CA SER A 1057 15.22 -8.12 -9.74
C SER A 1057 16.10 -9.00 -8.86
N PRO A 1058 17.33 -8.57 -8.50
CA PRO A 1058 18.24 -9.39 -7.71
C PRO A 1058 17.70 -9.59 -6.29
N ALA A 1059 17.55 -10.84 -5.86
CA ALA A 1059 17.08 -11.15 -4.52
C ALA A 1059 17.97 -10.54 -3.43
N PRO A 1060 17.40 -10.09 -2.28
CA PRO A 1060 18.19 -9.53 -1.18
C PRO A 1060 19.15 -10.58 -0.63
N ALA A 1061 20.44 -10.23 -0.55
CA ALA A 1061 21.52 -11.17 -0.28
C ALA A 1061 21.35 -11.91 1.07
N ALA A 1062 21.07 -13.21 1.00
CA ALA A 1062 20.81 -14.05 2.16
C ALA A 1062 21.97 -14.04 3.18
N ALA A 1063 21.61 -13.95 4.46
CA ALA A 1063 22.55 -14.16 5.56
C ALA A 1063 23.07 -15.62 5.52
N ASN A 1064 24.38 -15.80 5.64
CA ASN A 1064 25.00 -17.13 5.63
C ASN A 1064 24.74 -17.88 6.94
N GLU A 1065 23.60 -18.56 7.04
CA GLU A 1065 23.37 -19.64 8.00
C GLU A 1065 24.44 -20.74 7.79
N GLY A 1066 25.30 -20.92 8.79
CA GLY A 1066 26.48 -21.79 8.67
C GLY A 1066 26.15 -23.27 8.85
N LEU A 1067 26.58 -24.13 7.90
CA LEU A 1067 26.42 -25.59 8.02
C LEU A 1067 27.05 -26.15 9.31
N VAL A 1068 26.21 -26.43 10.32
CA VAL A 1068 26.59 -27.23 11.49
C VAL A 1068 26.54 -28.71 11.12
N ALA A 1069 27.66 -29.24 10.64
CA ALA A 1069 27.78 -30.63 10.22
C ALA A 1069 27.74 -31.62 11.41
N ALA A 1070 26.54 -32.07 11.78
CA ALA A 1070 26.36 -33.19 12.70
C ALA A 1070 26.91 -34.49 12.08
N SER A 1071 27.88 -35.14 12.73
CA SER A 1071 28.53 -36.35 12.21
C SER A 1071 28.54 -37.50 13.22
N SER A 1072 27.88 -38.61 12.86
CA SER A 1072 28.24 -40.03 13.11
C SER A 1072 27.00 -40.94 13.10
N GLY A 1073 27.04 -42.05 12.36
CA GLY A 1073 25.91 -42.97 12.24
C GLY A 1073 26.00 -43.93 11.05
N SER A 1074 26.86 -44.94 11.13
CA SER A 1074 27.13 -45.88 10.03
C SER A 1074 26.21 -47.12 10.00
N THR A 1075 25.71 -47.53 8.83
CA THR A 1075 25.90 -48.88 8.21
C THR A 1075 25.16 -49.00 6.87
N ALA A 1076 25.32 -50.11 6.12
CA ALA A 1076 24.99 -50.19 4.69
C ALA A 1076 24.32 -51.51 4.23
N SER A 1077 23.55 -51.44 3.14
CA SER A 1077 23.26 -52.49 2.13
C SER A 1077 22.52 -51.82 0.94
N LEU A 1078 22.83 -51.95 -0.36
CA LEU A 1078 23.28 -53.04 -1.26
C LEU A 1078 22.16 -53.73 -2.08
N VAL A 1079 21.99 -53.25 -3.33
CA VAL A 1079 21.77 -54.00 -4.59
C VAL A 1079 20.45 -54.75 -4.86
N THR A 1080 19.66 -54.26 -5.83
CA THR A 1080 19.28 -54.88 -7.16
C THR A 1080 18.51 -53.80 -7.98
N ALA A 1081 18.77 -53.46 -9.25
CA ALA A 1081 18.87 -54.23 -10.53
C ALA A 1081 17.51 -54.79 -11.02
N ALA A 1082 17.07 -54.73 -12.29
CA ALA A 1082 17.45 -54.03 -13.55
C ALA A 1082 16.16 -53.97 -14.45
N ALA A 1083 16.03 -53.57 -15.73
CA ALA A 1083 16.84 -53.24 -16.92
C ALA A 1083 15.93 -52.36 -17.86
N SER A 1084 16.32 -51.43 -18.76
CA SER A 1084 17.41 -51.27 -19.78
C SER A 1084 17.27 -52.09 -21.09
N PHE A 1085 17.09 -51.39 -22.23
CA PHE A 1085 17.43 -51.78 -23.62
C PHE A 1085 17.79 -50.47 -24.38
N GLU A 1086 19.03 -50.23 -24.80
CA GLU A 1086 19.65 -50.55 -26.11
C GLU A 1086 19.09 -49.71 -27.29
N SER A 1087 19.89 -49.16 -28.22
CA SER A 1087 21.29 -49.47 -28.60
C SER A 1087 22.10 -48.27 -29.15
N GLU A 1088 23.41 -48.27 -28.92
CA GLU A 1088 24.46 -47.43 -29.57
C GLU A 1088 24.81 -47.97 -31.00
N PRO A 1089 25.67 -47.34 -31.88
CA PRO A 1089 27.07 -47.00 -31.54
C PRO A 1089 27.79 -45.79 -32.22
N ALA A 1090 28.93 -45.41 -31.61
CA ALA A 1090 30.18 -44.91 -32.24
C ALA A 1090 30.29 -43.46 -32.80
N ALA A 1091 31.47 -42.82 -32.84
CA ALA A 1091 32.75 -42.99 -32.11
C ALA A 1091 33.76 -41.84 -32.40
N ALA A 1092 34.63 -41.51 -31.43
CA ALA A 1092 35.79 -40.60 -31.51
C ALA A 1092 35.46 -39.10 -31.74
N ASP A 1093 36.31 -38.11 -31.38
CA ASP A 1093 37.74 -38.17 -31.01
C ASP A 1093 38.12 -37.18 -29.88
N SER A 1094 39.41 -37.13 -29.49
CA SER A 1094 39.97 -36.27 -28.41
C SER A 1094 41.50 -36.07 -28.61
N PRO A 1095 42.28 -35.31 -27.81
CA PRO A 1095 41.95 -34.45 -26.65
C PRO A 1095 42.66 -33.05 -26.78
N ASP A 1096 43.26 -32.56 -25.69
CA ASP A 1096 44.32 -31.52 -25.57
C ASP A 1096 43.94 -30.02 -25.81
N GLU A 1097 44.48 -29.04 -25.08
CA GLU A 1097 45.39 -29.09 -23.91
C GLU A 1097 45.30 -27.81 -23.03
N SER A 1098 45.24 -27.98 -21.69
CA SER A 1098 46.10 -27.26 -20.71
C SER A 1098 45.89 -25.72 -20.46
N LEU A 1099 46.42 -25.06 -19.40
CA LEU A 1099 47.13 -25.50 -18.18
C LEU A 1099 47.10 -24.40 -17.08
N ALA A 1100 46.99 -24.79 -15.81
CA ALA A 1100 47.42 -24.07 -14.59
C ALA A 1100 46.64 -22.77 -14.18
N ALA A 1101 46.70 -22.29 -12.93
CA ALA A 1101 47.52 -22.71 -11.78
C ALA A 1101 46.83 -22.50 -10.40
N MET A 1102 47.15 -23.38 -9.44
CA MET A 1102 47.07 -23.14 -7.97
C MET A 1102 48.50 -22.81 -7.45
N PRO A 1103 48.88 -22.83 -6.14
CA PRO A 1103 48.14 -22.86 -4.86
C PRO A 1103 48.73 -21.88 -3.78
N SER A 1104 48.46 -22.18 -2.50
CA SER A 1104 49.10 -21.71 -1.23
C SER A 1104 48.67 -20.33 -0.67
N VAL A 1105 48.34 -20.09 0.62
CA VAL A 1105 48.52 -20.74 1.96
C VAL A 1105 49.62 -20.09 2.85
N ALA A 1106 49.26 -19.83 4.13
CA ALA A 1106 50.04 -19.25 5.25
C ALA A 1106 50.26 -17.70 5.20
N ALA A 1107 49.77 -16.87 6.14
CA ALA A 1107 49.95 -16.77 7.61
C ALA A 1107 51.21 -15.93 8.01
N ALA A 1108 51.23 -15.07 9.05
CA ALA A 1108 50.24 -14.61 10.05
C ALA A 1108 50.71 -13.26 10.71
N CYS A 1109 50.03 -12.82 11.78
CA CYS A 1109 50.34 -11.69 12.71
C CYS A 1109 50.12 -10.26 12.16
N ASP A 1110 49.74 -9.23 12.93
CA ASP A 1110 49.10 -8.99 14.26
C ASP A 1110 48.70 -7.48 14.27
N LEU A 1111 47.80 -6.88 15.08
CA LEU A 1111 46.97 -7.23 16.25
C LEU A 1111 45.45 -7.03 15.89
N LEU A 1112 44.39 -7.31 16.66
CA LEU A 1112 44.05 -7.28 18.11
C LEU A 1112 43.84 -5.83 18.69
N ASN A 1113 42.80 -5.52 19.49
CA ASN A 1113 41.72 -6.37 20.04
C ASN A 1113 40.46 -5.63 20.59
N HIS A 1114 39.29 -6.31 20.55
CA HIS A 1114 38.18 -6.35 21.55
C HIS A 1114 37.40 -5.05 21.94
N ALA A 1115 36.22 -5.11 22.60
CA ALA A 1115 35.43 -6.23 23.14
C ALA A 1115 33.90 -5.99 22.91
N MET A 1116 33.11 -6.99 22.48
CA MET A 1116 32.35 -7.99 23.27
C MET A 1116 31.15 -7.46 24.08
N GLY A 1117 29.99 -8.07 23.87
CA GLY A 1117 29.08 -8.46 24.96
C GLY A 1117 29.03 -10.01 25.04
N THR A 1118 28.36 -10.58 26.05
CA THR A 1118 27.68 -11.90 26.04
C THR A 1118 27.03 -12.22 27.41
N GLU A 1119 25.72 -12.50 27.39
CA GLU A 1119 25.04 -13.67 27.98
C GLU A 1119 24.94 -13.94 29.51
N HIS A 1120 23.68 -13.96 29.98
CA HIS A 1120 22.94 -14.99 30.73
C HIS A 1120 23.03 -15.29 32.26
N ASP A 1121 21.81 -15.39 32.81
CA ASP A 1121 21.22 -16.25 33.88
C ASP A 1121 21.49 -16.05 35.39
N GLY A 1122 20.41 -16.15 36.19
CA GLY A 1122 20.43 -15.98 37.65
C GLY A 1122 19.11 -15.95 38.47
N ASP A 1123 18.00 -16.52 38.02
CA ASP A 1123 16.78 -16.97 38.77
C ASP A 1123 16.07 -16.13 39.89
N ALA A 1124 14.77 -15.88 39.64
CA ALA A 1124 13.59 -16.16 40.51
C ALA A 1124 13.15 -15.28 41.73
N ALA A 1125 11.83 -15.36 42.02
CA ALA A 1125 11.02 -14.82 43.15
C ALA A 1125 10.84 -13.27 43.19
N GLU A 1126 9.69 -12.65 43.49
CA GLU A 1126 8.26 -13.01 43.74
C GLU A 1126 7.40 -11.90 43.06
N LEU A 1127 6.16 -12.10 42.59
CA LEU A 1127 4.91 -12.39 43.32
C LEU A 1127 3.82 -12.97 42.39
N HIS A 1128 2.77 -13.56 42.99
CA HIS A 1128 1.65 -14.21 42.29
C HIS A 1128 0.32 -14.02 43.08
N ASP A 1129 -0.81 -14.31 42.42
CA ASP A 1129 -2.16 -14.60 42.98
C ASP A 1129 -3.10 -13.50 43.55
N GLU A 1130 -4.39 -13.88 43.54
CA GLU A 1130 -5.65 -13.24 44.01
C GLU A 1130 -6.13 -11.99 43.21
N PHE A 1131 -7.39 -11.87 42.75
CA PHE A 1131 -8.67 -12.52 43.11
C PHE A 1131 -9.40 -13.09 41.87
N TYR A 1132 -10.18 -14.18 41.96
CA TYR A 1132 -11.54 -14.19 42.55
C TYR A 1132 -11.96 -15.58 43.10
N ALA A 1133 -12.61 -15.62 44.28
CA ALA A 1133 -13.31 -16.82 44.80
C ALA A 1133 -14.39 -16.50 45.87
N ASP A 1134 -15.61 -16.18 45.38
CA ASP A 1134 -16.97 -16.49 45.89
C ASP A 1134 -17.42 -16.43 47.41
N VAL A 1135 -18.75 -16.34 47.55
CA VAL A 1135 -19.70 -16.63 48.65
C VAL A 1135 -19.78 -15.79 49.94
N SER A 1136 -20.83 -14.96 49.95
CA SER A 1136 -21.70 -14.63 51.09
C SER A 1136 -21.19 -13.59 52.10
N SER A 1137 -22.02 -12.78 52.78
CA SER A 1137 -23.43 -12.97 53.11
C SER A 1137 -24.18 -11.69 53.55
N HIS A 1138 -25.53 -11.71 53.46
CA HIS A 1138 -26.50 -10.96 54.30
C HIS A 1138 -26.36 -9.43 54.53
N TRP A 1139 -27.12 -8.59 53.80
CA TRP A 1139 -28.40 -7.97 54.27
C TRP A 1139 -29.03 -6.98 53.26
N ARG A 1140 -30.36 -7.09 53.08
CA ARG A 1140 -31.30 -6.09 52.52
C ARG A 1140 -32.37 -5.81 53.61
N PRO A 1141 -33.18 -4.73 53.59
CA PRO A 1141 -33.02 -3.37 53.03
C PRO A 1141 -33.62 -2.25 53.96
N ARG A 1142 -33.86 -1.04 53.38
CA ARG A 1142 -34.94 -0.04 53.70
C ARG A 1142 -34.83 0.95 54.89
N THR A 1143 -34.83 2.26 54.52
CA THR A 1143 -35.64 3.40 55.06
C THR A 1143 -35.63 3.73 56.58
N ALA A 1144 -35.62 4.98 57.06
CA ALA A 1144 -35.55 6.35 56.49
C ALA A 1144 -35.17 7.31 57.68
N THR A 1145 -35.30 8.65 57.75
CA THR A 1145 -36.09 9.68 57.03
C THR A 1145 -35.47 11.08 57.26
N THR A 1146 -35.94 12.13 56.58
CA THR A 1146 -35.56 13.54 56.85
C THR A 1146 -36.07 14.06 58.20
N GLU A 1147 -35.31 13.82 59.27
CA GLU A 1147 -35.20 14.76 60.41
C GLU A 1147 -33.85 14.60 61.14
N THR A 1148 -32.96 15.61 61.03
CA THR A 1148 -31.67 15.82 61.75
C THR A 1148 -30.45 14.92 61.41
N GLY A 1149 -29.26 15.55 61.29
CA GLY A 1149 -27.93 14.92 61.10
C GLY A 1149 -26.94 15.86 60.37
N PHE A 1150 -25.64 15.82 60.70
CA PHE A 1150 -24.61 16.77 60.20
C PHE A 1150 -23.24 16.09 59.94
N ASP A 1151 -22.46 16.71 59.03
CA ASP A 1151 -20.99 16.71 58.86
C ASP A 1151 -20.19 15.45 58.44
N ALA A 1152 -18.99 15.74 57.91
CA ALA A 1152 -17.91 14.84 57.43
C ALA A 1152 -16.68 14.95 58.40
N PRO A 1153 -15.41 14.56 58.09
CA PRO A 1153 -14.81 13.86 56.93
C PRO A 1153 -13.76 12.75 57.26
N SER A 1154 -13.21 12.12 56.20
CA SER A 1154 -11.80 11.64 55.99
C SER A 1154 -10.98 10.78 57.01
N LEU A 1155 -10.09 9.95 56.43
CA LEU A 1155 -8.75 9.53 56.91
C LEU A 1155 -8.55 8.48 58.07
N ASN A 1156 -8.10 7.29 57.64
CA ASN A 1156 -6.81 6.63 57.96
C ASN A 1156 -6.43 6.04 59.37
N ARG A 1157 -5.74 4.88 59.31
CA ARG A 1157 -4.72 4.27 60.23
C ARG A 1157 -5.08 3.64 61.61
N ALA A 1158 -5.03 2.30 61.58
CA ALA A 1158 -3.96 1.45 62.20
C ALA A 1158 -3.96 1.04 63.70
N ALA A 1159 -3.58 -0.23 63.92
CA ALA A 1159 -2.94 -0.76 65.14
C ALA A 1159 -1.97 -1.93 64.80
N ARG A 1160 -0.95 -2.18 65.63
CA ARG A 1160 0.04 -3.30 65.56
C ARG A 1160 0.04 -4.05 66.93
N PRO A 1161 1.06 -4.83 67.41
CA PRO A 1161 2.23 -5.51 66.78
C PRO A 1161 2.55 -6.96 67.31
N GLY A 1162 3.58 -7.62 66.71
CA GLY A 1162 4.42 -8.64 67.37
C GLY A 1162 4.35 -10.07 66.78
N HIS A 1163 5.34 -10.97 66.95
CA HIS A 1163 6.70 -10.85 67.53
C HIS A 1163 7.54 -12.14 67.26
N HIS A 1164 8.87 -12.03 67.01
CA HIS A 1164 9.91 -13.08 67.16
C HIS A 1164 9.87 -14.35 66.24
N ALA A 1165 10.96 -15.11 65.96
CA ALA A 1165 12.43 -14.88 66.09
C ALA A 1165 13.28 -15.99 65.40
N GLN A 1166 14.55 -15.68 65.11
CA GLN A 1166 15.75 -16.57 65.00
C GLN A 1166 15.78 -17.67 63.91
N GLN A 1167 16.78 -17.74 63.00
CA GLN A 1167 18.25 -17.91 63.12
C GLN A 1167 18.73 -19.36 63.37
N HIS A 1168 19.42 -19.93 62.37
CA HIS A 1168 20.70 -20.68 62.46
C HIS A 1168 21.20 -20.93 61.00
N ASP A 1169 22.31 -20.39 60.50
CA ASP A 1169 23.76 -20.53 60.81
C ASP A 1169 24.43 -21.85 60.35
N GLN A 1170 25.12 -21.80 59.20
CA GLN A 1170 26.49 -22.33 58.87
C GLN A 1170 26.64 -22.42 57.32
N ALA A 1171 27.54 -21.77 56.57
CA ALA A 1171 28.85 -21.11 56.76
C ALA A 1171 30.11 -21.99 56.51
N THR A 1172 30.84 -21.70 55.41
CA THR A 1172 32.30 -21.83 55.14
C THR A 1172 32.55 -21.48 53.65
N ASP A 1173 33.28 -20.39 53.32
CA ASP A 1173 34.72 -20.32 52.93
C ASP A 1173 35.00 -20.69 51.46
N ALA A 1174 35.85 -20.02 50.66
CA ALA A 1174 36.60 -18.74 50.78
C ALA A 1174 37.01 -18.28 49.33
N ALA A 1175 36.81 -17.02 48.93
CA ALA A 1175 37.72 -15.85 48.99
C ALA A 1175 38.89 -15.80 47.97
N GLY A 1176 39.04 -14.68 47.24
CA GLY A 1176 40.12 -14.43 46.27
C GLY A 1176 40.01 -13.13 45.45
N GLU A 1177 40.41 -12.01 46.06
CA GLU A 1177 40.95 -10.70 45.56
C GLU A 1177 40.84 -10.32 44.05
N LEU A 1178 40.45 -9.12 43.58
CA LEU A 1178 40.57 -7.67 43.95
C LEU A 1178 41.60 -6.85 43.12
N GLU A 1179 41.28 -5.56 42.94
CA GLU A 1179 42.06 -4.46 42.29
C GLU A 1179 42.29 -4.52 40.75
N GLY A 1180 42.29 -3.41 39.99
CA GLY A 1180 41.87 -2.04 40.35
C GLY A 1180 42.22 -0.92 39.33
N ILE A 1181 41.32 0.06 39.19
CA ILE A 1181 41.52 1.49 38.81
C ILE A 1181 42.26 1.84 37.49
N GLY A 1182 41.57 2.53 36.57
CA GLY A 1182 42.15 3.09 35.33
C GLY A 1182 42.49 4.61 35.37
N ARG A 1183 42.99 5.16 34.25
CA ARG A 1183 43.11 6.61 33.93
C ARG A 1183 43.61 6.85 32.49
N ALA A 1184 43.19 7.98 31.88
CA ALA A 1184 43.73 8.61 30.65
C ALA A 1184 43.45 7.87 29.31
N LEU A 1185 43.33 8.53 28.14
CA LEU A 1185 43.37 9.98 27.83
C LEU A 1185 42.43 10.38 26.65
N ARG A 1186 42.00 11.65 26.68
CA ARG A 1186 41.29 12.44 25.67
C ARG A 1186 42.00 12.63 24.30
N HIS A 1187 41.17 12.97 23.30
CA HIS A 1187 41.39 13.77 22.07
C HIS A 1187 42.09 13.15 20.83
N LEU A 1188 41.31 13.00 19.74
CA LEU A 1188 41.48 13.61 18.39
C LEU A 1188 40.44 12.93 17.43
N LEU A 1189 39.22 13.46 17.19
CA LEU A 1189 38.76 14.67 16.45
C LEU A 1189 38.51 14.48 14.92
N ARG A 1190 37.21 14.57 14.53
CA ARG A 1190 36.60 15.09 13.28
C ARG A 1190 36.93 14.43 11.91
N GLY A 1191 35.91 14.24 11.05
CA GLY A 1191 36.16 13.65 9.71
C GLY A 1191 35.13 13.70 8.54
N ARG A 1192 33.97 14.38 8.62
CA ARG A 1192 33.04 14.75 7.50
C ARG A 1192 32.67 13.73 6.38
N VAL A 1193 31.35 13.57 6.19
CA VAL A 1193 30.58 13.75 4.93
C VAL A 1193 31.12 13.09 3.63
N ARG A 1194 30.36 12.11 3.15
CA ARG A 1194 29.55 12.31 1.93
C ARG A 1194 28.09 12.14 2.27
#